data_AF-A0A1F9YWP1-F1
#
_entry.id   AF-A0A1F9YWP1-F1
#
_cell.length_a   1.000
_cell.length_b   1.000
_cell.length_c   1.000
_cell.angle_alpha   90.00
_cell.angle_beta   90.00
_cell.angle_gamma   90.00
#
_symmetry.space_group_name_H-M   'P 1'
#
loop_
_entity.id
_entity.type
_entity.pdbx_description
1 polymer ?
#
loop_
_entity_poly.entity_id
_entity_poly.type
_entity_poly.pdbx_seq_one_letter_code
_entity_poly.pdbx_strand_id
1 'polypeptide(L)'
;MKKMALMVVVLTGLITTGQIWAEYTEDFIKEYGLQGGTTEQIMPKKETTINGKKYKIKKANEEVTSEDVLFNIKVKVKEGTPKKEAEKMFKKNGCKVIQYKEESRLYFIKKEKAEFSDKNTDIKIGSVYNAIEKEEIVSAAELNYLTPGSKVEYISGVLRITVGSKITKDKRDKIFKKYGLIILEQSEDEKNKYLVDIGKNTTVPKMLNQLIKEDIIIDAKPEYLAYIPEYETKPNDISYSNQWYLNQPNSIDIDMPEAWSIIKSTVIVRVAIIDTGIDMKCDDLLETVIQSKNDSDEDGHGTVVAGIIGAETNNGIGISGICWNGTNMIVSITSIKIVQKNKVLTIEDVVEGLRRAIKSKPDIINMSLNTEYTIDLKENIDKAISNGITIVASAGNKGIEVIADKGKNEGLDVYPGAYERVINVGSADRAGIRTKFSNYGERVDVYAPGEDLYTTTLNNKYKQVSGTSDSAAIVTGIVALMKSEKPGLTSEEIKTILKETIKNNMVNAYNAMLKVKGIQKTENITTTDTQIATKDMGAIGIKQGESTGMGKGNILDKEKNSEILLEVLKSTDNTHLQIFTKNLVKNGNIPVQELAKYYQSSDRTIRINTIQVLGEIENKEALVMLEKALKDEYYKVRMISYLYLKKKTGKEYTVFSHKESGANKIIIDVLKSYEEIEKQLPEYGKTGYETFFERGMLAAMGEATIPQIIKSIQDKNKNKAFRKSLVYLITDEIKISENKVVHSVLIKIALDDTESDVIRDCAVTGIGSLNSKESLPQLKELQKKIGDDTKNKRKEYDVNFIGSIERTIKILEK
;
A
#
# COMPACT_ATOMS: atom_id res chain seq x y z
N MET A 1 23.38 28.76 -19.53
CA MET A 1 23.58 27.46 -20.22
C MET A 1 23.62 26.26 -19.26
N LYS A 2 24.55 26.14 -18.31
CA LYS A 2 24.58 24.99 -17.35
C LYS A 2 23.30 24.84 -16.49
N LYS A 3 22.68 25.94 -16.04
CA LYS A 3 21.39 25.92 -15.34
C LYS A 3 20.19 25.57 -16.24
N MET A 4 20.29 25.83 -17.54
CA MET A 4 19.28 25.45 -18.54
C MET A 4 19.37 23.96 -18.89
N ALA A 5 20.59 23.41 -18.98
CA ALA A 5 20.82 21.97 -19.11
C ALA A 5 20.28 21.20 -17.90
N LEU A 6 20.45 21.72 -16.68
CA LEU A 6 19.89 21.14 -15.46
C LEU A 6 18.36 21.13 -15.45
N MET A 7 17.73 22.20 -15.93
CA MET A 7 16.28 22.30 -16.01
C MET A 7 15.69 21.36 -17.08
N VAL A 8 16.39 21.19 -18.22
CA VAL A 8 16.00 20.24 -19.27
C VAL A 8 16.15 18.80 -18.78
N VAL A 9 17.24 18.44 -18.09
CA VAL A 9 17.46 17.09 -17.54
C VAL A 9 16.40 16.73 -16.49
N VAL A 10 16.02 17.68 -15.62
CA VAL A 10 14.97 17.47 -14.61
C VAL A 10 13.58 17.40 -15.25
N LEU A 11 13.30 18.20 -16.27
CA LEU A 11 12.03 18.13 -17.01
C LEU A 11 11.91 16.87 -17.88
N THR A 12 13.00 16.37 -18.47
CA THR A 12 12.98 15.07 -19.17
C THR A 12 12.89 13.90 -18.20
N GLY A 13 13.54 13.97 -17.02
CA GLY A 13 13.44 12.93 -15.99
C GLY A 13 12.05 12.79 -15.35
N LEU A 14 11.26 13.88 -15.31
CA LEU A 14 9.88 13.84 -14.81
C LEU A 14 8.88 13.30 -15.84
N ILE A 15 9.22 13.30 -17.13
CA ILE A 15 8.31 12.90 -18.22
C ILE A 15 8.58 11.47 -18.71
N THR A 16 9.78 10.91 -18.47
CA THR A 16 10.13 9.54 -18.85
C THR A 16 10.66 8.74 -17.67
N THR A 17 9.91 7.71 -17.28
CA THR A 17 10.29 6.54 -16.45
C THR A 17 10.56 6.77 -14.95
N GLY A 18 9.63 6.28 -14.11
CA GLY A 18 9.70 6.27 -12.65
C GLY A 18 10.49 5.10 -12.02
N GLN A 19 11.44 4.51 -12.72
CA GLN A 19 12.33 3.48 -12.16
C GLN A 19 13.70 3.62 -12.80
N ILE A 20 14.77 3.40 -12.01
CA ILE A 20 16.21 3.46 -12.33
C ILE A 20 16.87 4.83 -12.09
N TRP A 21 17.09 5.20 -10.82
CA TRP A 21 18.12 6.19 -10.42
C TRP A 21 18.78 5.89 -9.06
N ALA A 22 18.76 4.64 -8.57
CA ALA A 22 19.34 4.29 -7.27
C ALA A 22 20.84 3.96 -7.30
N GLU A 23 21.42 3.59 -8.45
CA GLU A 23 22.78 3.03 -8.48
C GLU A 23 23.90 4.01 -8.91
N TYR A 24 23.59 5.28 -9.22
CA TYR A 24 24.62 6.27 -9.59
C TYR A 24 24.73 7.46 -8.63
N THR A 25 23.94 7.47 -7.56
CA THR A 25 23.91 8.56 -6.56
C THR A 25 24.96 8.38 -5.46
N GLU A 26 25.39 7.16 -5.14
CA GLU A 26 26.35 6.92 -4.05
C GLU A 26 27.75 7.46 -4.33
N ASP A 27 28.26 7.31 -5.56
CA ASP A 27 29.58 7.82 -5.93
C ASP A 27 29.59 9.35 -6.07
N PHE A 28 28.47 9.95 -6.52
CA PHE A 28 28.33 11.39 -6.67
C PHE A 28 28.18 12.13 -5.32
N ILE A 29 27.57 11.49 -4.31
CA ILE A 29 27.41 12.04 -2.96
C ILE A 29 28.74 12.03 -2.19
N LYS A 30 29.59 11.01 -2.39
CA LYS A 30 30.93 10.94 -1.78
C LYS A 30 31.92 11.96 -2.36
N GLU A 31 31.83 12.28 -3.65
CA GLU A 31 32.79 13.18 -4.31
C GLU A 31 32.56 14.68 -3.99
N TYR A 32 31.34 15.09 -3.63
CA TYR A 32 30.98 16.50 -3.42
C TYR A 32 30.56 16.90 -1.99
N GLY A 33 30.69 16.01 -1.00
CA GLY A 33 30.52 16.36 0.42
C GLY A 33 29.13 16.87 0.80
N LEU A 34 28.07 16.34 0.18
CA LEU A 34 26.70 16.73 0.48
C LEU A 34 26.15 15.89 1.65
N GLN A 35 25.93 16.52 2.81
CA GLN A 35 25.16 15.94 3.91
C GLN A 35 23.73 15.65 3.44
N GLY A 36 23.25 14.42 3.69
CA GLY A 36 21.90 13.97 3.33
C GLY A 36 20.82 14.88 3.90
N GLY A 37 20.05 15.50 3.01
CA GLY A 37 18.84 16.25 3.34
C GLY A 37 17.61 15.37 3.16
N THR A 38 16.96 15.02 4.26
CA THR A 38 15.63 15.48 4.69
C THR A 38 14.45 14.90 3.92
N THR A 39 13.65 14.11 4.66
CA THR A 39 12.19 14.07 4.67
C THR A 39 11.50 14.50 3.37
N GLU A 40 10.88 13.54 2.68
CA GLU A 40 9.82 13.85 1.72
C GLU A 40 8.79 14.75 2.43
N GLN A 41 8.77 16.03 2.02
CA GLN A 41 7.79 16.99 2.49
C GLN A 41 6.41 16.46 2.11
N ILE A 42 5.62 16.08 3.12
CA ILE A 42 4.16 16.03 3.03
C ILE A 42 3.72 17.29 2.28
N MET A 43 3.12 17.14 1.10
CA MET A 43 2.60 18.30 0.37
C MET A 43 1.63 19.05 1.30
N PRO A 44 1.89 20.31 1.66
CA PRO A 44 1.06 21.01 2.63
C PRO A 44 -0.36 21.11 2.07
N LYS A 45 -1.36 20.72 2.87
CA LYS A 45 -2.77 20.93 2.52
C LYS A 45 -2.94 22.43 2.25
N LYS A 46 -3.40 22.80 1.06
CA LYS A 46 -3.60 24.21 0.68
C LYS A 46 -4.92 24.78 1.20
N GLU A 47 -5.90 23.92 1.48
CA GLU A 47 -7.25 24.29 1.91
C GLU A 47 -7.81 23.29 2.92
N THR A 48 -8.76 23.74 3.73
CA THR A 48 -9.58 22.94 4.65
C THR A 48 -11.03 23.39 4.61
N THR A 49 -11.96 22.60 5.13
CA THR A 49 -13.39 22.92 5.16
C THR A 49 -13.91 22.91 6.60
N ILE A 50 -14.57 23.99 7.02
CA ILE A 50 -15.28 24.07 8.31
C ILE A 50 -16.74 24.43 7.99
N ASN A 51 -17.69 23.63 8.48
CA ASN A 51 -19.13 23.78 8.24
C ASN A 51 -19.48 23.99 6.74
N GLY A 52 -18.86 23.21 5.86
CA GLY A 52 -19.07 23.28 4.40
C GLY A 52 -18.44 24.48 3.69
N LYS A 53 -17.85 25.44 4.42
CA LYS A 53 -17.11 26.57 3.85
C LYS A 53 -15.61 26.24 3.74
N LYS A 54 -15.03 26.49 2.57
CA LYS A 54 -13.60 26.31 2.32
C LYS A 54 -12.78 27.49 2.84
N TYR A 55 -11.67 27.17 3.50
CA TYR A 55 -10.68 28.11 4.01
C TYR A 55 -9.30 27.73 3.49
N LYS A 56 -8.44 28.73 3.27
CA LYS A 56 -7.06 28.50 2.87
C LYS A 56 -6.20 28.21 4.10
N ILE A 57 -5.19 27.38 3.94
CA ILE A 57 -4.14 27.21 4.94
C ILE A 57 -2.97 28.10 4.51
N LYS A 58 -2.40 28.83 5.46
CA LYS A 58 -1.26 29.72 5.21
C LYS A 58 -0.16 29.50 6.24
N LYS A 59 1.08 29.71 5.81
CA LYS A 59 2.23 29.73 6.71
C LYS A 59 2.44 31.15 7.25
N ALA A 60 2.84 31.27 8.51
CA ALA A 60 3.12 32.56 9.14
C ALA A 60 4.17 33.37 8.36
N ASN A 61 5.22 32.72 7.85
CA ASN A 61 6.26 33.36 7.04
C ASN A 61 5.79 33.88 5.66
N GLU A 62 4.61 33.51 5.17
CA GLU A 62 4.08 33.95 3.86
C GLU A 62 3.24 35.23 3.96
N GLU A 63 2.69 35.55 5.13
CA GLU A 63 1.73 36.67 5.31
C GLU A 63 2.08 37.62 6.46
N VAL A 64 2.85 37.19 7.46
CA VAL A 64 3.07 37.97 8.68
C VAL A 64 4.33 38.80 8.55
N THR A 65 4.20 40.12 8.63
CA THR A 65 5.34 41.06 8.71
C THR A 65 5.67 41.39 10.17
N SER A 66 6.86 41.95 10.41
CA SER A 66 7.29 42.35 11.76
C SER A 66 6.38 43.44 12.37
N GLU A 67 5.70 44.21 11.52
CA GLU A 67 4.75 45.24 11.91
C GLU A 67 3.41 44.65 12.37
N ASP A 68 3.06 43.44 11.90
CA ASP A 68 1.84 42.76 12.28
C ASP A 68 1.89 42.10 13.67
N VAL A 69 3.09 41.97 14.27
CA VAL A 69 3.29 41.32 15.57
C VAL A 69 3.20 42.33 16.72
N LEU A 70 2.02 42.44 17.35
CA LEU A 70 1.80 43.35 18.46
C LEU A 70 2.43 42.88 19.79
N PHE A 71 2.48 41.57 20.03
CA PHE A 71 3.11 40.95 21.20
C PHE A 71 3.80 39.63 20.78
N ASN A 72 4.82 39.23 21.54
CA ASN A 72 5.57 38.00 21.27
C ASN A 72 5.34 36.90 22.32
N ILE A 73 4.97 37.28 23.54
CA ILE A 73 4.78 36.35 24.65
C ILE A 73 3.48 36.71 25.37
N LYS A 74 2.68 35.70 25.68
CA LYS A 74 1.52 35.79 26.57
C LYS A 74 1.88 35.13 27.90
N VAL A 75 1.65 35.80 29.02
CA VAL A 75 2.07 35.34 30.35
C VAL A 75 0.90 35.40 31.33
N LYS A 76 0.60 34.28 31.98
CA LYS A 76 -0.37 34.19 33.08
C LYS A 76 0.37 34.25 34.40
N VAL A 77 0.00 35.17 35.28
CA VAL A 77 0.64 35.31 36.62
C VAL A 77 -0.12 34.52 37.68
N LYS A 78 0.56 34.03 38.72
CA LYS A 78 -0.02 33.26 39.85
C LYS A 78 -0.96 34.10 40.69
N GLU A 79 -2.04 33.52 41.21
CA GLU A 79 -3.03 34.23 42.04
C GLU A 79 -2.38 34.96 43.21
N GLY A 80 -2.85 36.17 43.53
CA GLY A 80 -2.27 37.02 44.58
C GLY A 80 -1.03 37.84 44.18
N THR A 81 -0.33 37.53 43.06
CA THR A 81 0.80 38.36 42.60
C THR A 81 0.37 39.81 42.28
N PRO A 82 0.98 40.84 42.92
CA PRO A 82 0.73 42.24 42.62
C PRO A 82 1.17 42.63 41.19
N LYS A 83 0.34 43.44 40.51
CA LYS A 83 0.61 43.94 39.15
C LYS A 83 1.99 44.60 39.00
N LYS A 84 2.37 45.45 39.96
CA LYS A 84 3.68 46.14 39.96
C LYS A 84 4.86 45.17 39.98
N GLU A 85 4.72 44.03 40.64
CA GLU A 85 5.77 43.02 40.75
C GLU A 85 5.96 42.28 39.42
N ALA A 86 4.85 41.86 38.80
CA ALA A 86 4.87 41.25 37.46
C ALA A 86 5.46 42.20 36.41
N GLU A 87 5.05 43.47 36.39
CA GLU A 87 5.58 44.47 35.46
C GLU A 87 7.08 44.75 35.67
N LYS A 88 7.55 44.74 36.92
CA LYS A 88 8.98 44.85 37.24
C LYS A 88 9.78 43.67 36.69
N MET A 89 9.25 42.46 36.80
CA MET A 89 9.86 41.25 36.22
C MET A 89 9.92 41.31 34.69
N PHE A 90 8.86 41.77 34.01
CA PHE A 90 8.89 41.93 32.55
C PHE A 90 9.94 42.96 32.13
N LYS A 91 10.01 44.10 32.82
CA LYS A 91 11.02 45.13 32.54
C LYS A 91 12.45 44.63 32.77
N LYS A 92 12.69 43.85 33.83
CA LYS A 92 13.98 43.18 34.10
C LYS A 92 14.41 42.27 32.94
N ASN A 93 13.44 41.59 32.31
CA ASN A 93 13.66 40.70 31.18
C ASN A 93 13.62 41.41 29.79
N GLY A 94 13.61 42.75 29.76
CA GLY A 94 13.63 43.53 28.51
C GLY A 94 12.31 43.48 27.73
N CYS A 95 11.20 43.22 28.42
CA CYS A 95 9.86 43.15 27.84
C CYS A 95 9.02 44.37 28.23
N LYS A 96 8.29 44.89 27.24
CA LYS A 96 7.27 45.92 27.40
C LYS A 96 5.89 45.28 27.48
N VAL A 97 5.06 45.71 28.43
CA VAL A 97 3.66 45.29 28.51
C VAL A 97 2.86 46.02 27.43
N ILE A 98 2.13 45.23 26.63
CA ILE A 98 1.25 45.70 25.58
C ILE A 98 -0.18 45.78 26.09
N GLN A 99 -0.63 44.72 26.76
CA GLN A 99 -1.98 44.64 27.33
C GLN A 99 -1.96 43.78 28.58
N TYR A 100 -2.80 44.14 29.55
CA TYR A 100 -3.12 43.32 30.71
C TYR A 100 -4.62 43.04 30.74
N LYS A 101 -5.00 41.78 30.94
CA LYS A 101 -6.39 41.33 31.10
C LYS A 101 -6.59 40.92 32.55
N GLU A 102 -7.35 41.73 33.28
CA GLU A 102 -7.50 41.57 34.73
C GLU A 102 -8.25 40.29 35.11
N GLU A 103 -9.34 39.95 34.41
CA GLU A 103 -10.16 38.76 34.71
C GLU A 103 -9.35 37.45 34.59
N SER A 104 -8.45 37.36 33.62
CA SER A 104 -7.65 36.16 33.35
C SER A 104 -6.22 36.23 33.89
N ARG A 105 -5.82 37.42 34.38
CA ARG A 105 -4.48 37.75 34.86
C ARG A 105 -3.42 37.45 33.79
N LEU A 106 -3.78 37.70 32.53
CA LEU A 106 -2.94 37.52 31.35
C LEU A 106 -2.28 38.84 30.95
N TYR A 107 -0.96 38.81 30.80
CA TYR A 107 -0.17 39.87 30.20
C TYR A 107 0.21 39.48 28.78
N PHE A 108 0.11 40.42 27.87
CA PHE A 108 0.65 40.33 26.51
C PHE A 108 1.85 41.26 26.46
N ILE A 109 3.03 40.70 26.19
CA ILE A 109 4.29 41.44 26.27
C ILE A 109 5.08 41.33 24.96
N LYS A 110 5.84 42.38 24.66
CA LYS A 110 6.70 42.50 23.47
C LYS A 110 8.15 42.75 23.90
N LYS A 111 9.11 42.08 23.27
CA LYS A 111 10.54 42.34 23.48
C LYS A 111 10.95 43.57 22.67
N GLU A 112 11.57 44.57 23.29
CA GLU A 112 11.84 45.87 22.64
C GLU A 112 12.92 45.81 21.54
N LYS A 113 13.83 44.83 21.60
CA LYS A 113 14.86 44.57 20.58
C LYS A 113 14.81 43.10 20.13
N ALA A 114 13.76 42.73 19.41
CA ALA A 114 13.71 41.43 18.74
C ALA A 114 14.44 41.54 17.39
N GLU A 115 15.66 41.01 17.30
CA GLU A 115 16.33 40.78 16.01
C GLU A 115 15.66 39.56 15.34
N PHE A 116 14.82 39.81 14.35
CA PHE A 116 14.37 38.77 13.43
C PHE A 116 15.47 38.61 12.37
N SER A 117 16.43 37.70 12.58
CA SER A 117 17.46 37.44 11.57
C SER A 117 16.93 36.43 10.55
N ASP A 118 16.87 36.82 9.29
CA ASP A 118 15.98 36.24 8.28
C ASP A 118 16.36 34.84 7.74
N LYS A 119 17.44 34.20 8.19
CA LYS A 119 17.90 32.93 7.61
C LYS A 119 18.59 32.07 8.67
N ASN A 120 17.90 31.00 9.10
CA ASN A 120 18.42 29.86 9.87
C ASN A 120 18.81 30.04 11.36
N THR A 121 18.06 30.78 12.17
CA THR A 121 18.43 30.93 13.59
C THR A 121 17.27 30.84 14.57
N ASP A 122 17.52 30.10 15.66
CA ASP A 122 16.74 30.11 16.89
C ASP A 122 16.30 31.52 17.27
N ILE A 123 15.01 31.61 17.58
CA ILE A 123 14.37 32.82 18.04
C ILE A 123 15.03 33.26 19.37
N LYS A 124 15.74 34.40 19.40
CA LYS A 124 16.24 35.05 20.66
C LYS A 124 15.12 35.45 21.65
N ILE A 125 13.85 35.19 21.32
CA ILE A 125 12.69 35.30 22.22
C ILE A 125 12.55 34.04 23.07
N GLY A 126 12.99 32.85 22.60
CA GLY A 126 12.94 31.60 23.34
C GLY A 126 13.72 31.65 24.66
N SER A 127 14.88 32.32 24.68
CA SER A 127 15.64 32.54 25.92
C SER A 127 14.92 33.42 26.94
N VAL A 128 14.19 34.45 26.47
CA VAL A 128 13.39 35.33 27.33
C VAL A 128 12.11 34.64 27.81
N TYR A 129 11.46 33.86 26.93
CA TYR A 129 10.34 33.00 27.29
C TYR A 129 10.75 32.03 28.40
N ASN A 130 11.84 31.27 28.22
CA ASN A 130 12.35 30.33 29.20
C ASN A 130 12.74 31.02 30.52
N ALA A 131 13.27 32.24 30.47
CA ALA A 131 13.60 33.01 31.66
C ALA A 131 12.34 33.41 32.43
N ILE A 132 11.31 33.92 31.73
CA ILE A 132 10.04 34.35 32.33
C ILE A 132 9.26 33.15 32.87
N GLU A 133 9.21 32.03 32.15
CA GLU A 133 8.48 30.82 32.56
C GLU A 133 9.04 30.21 33.85
N LYS A 134 10.33 30.39 34.12
CA LYS A 134 11.00 29.93 35.34
C LYS A 134 10.81 30.84 36.56
N GLU A 135 10.23 32.03 36.38
CA GLU A 135 10.01 32.96 37.50
C GLU A 135 8.87 32.46 38.40
N GLU A 136 9.07 32.47 39.71
CA GLU A 136 8.14 31.88 40.69
C GLU A 136 6.75 32.52 40.71
N ILE A 137 6.57 33.69 40.10
CA ILE A 137 5.30 34.42 40.03
C ILE A 137 4.50 34.14 38.75
N VAL A 138 5.04 33.37 37.81
CA VAL A 138 4.38 32.96 36.56
C VAL A 138 3.69 31.61 36.78
N SER A 139 2.46 31.48 36.30
CA SER A 139 1.71 30.21 36.31
C SER A 139 1.74 29.51 34.95
N ALA A 140 1.83 30.27 33.87
CA ALA A 140 2.03 29.76 32.51
C ALA A 140 2.56 30.87 31.60
N ALA A 141 3.32 30.51 30.57
CA ALA A 141 3.66 31.40 29.47
C ALA A 141 3.37 30.70 28.14
N GLU A 142 3.11 31.46 27.08
CA GLU A 142 2.92 30.96 25.72
C GLU A 142 3.61 31.90 24.72
N LEU A 143 4.37 31.35 23.78
CA LEU A 143 4.96 32.08 22.66
C LEU A 143 3.91 32.35 21.58
N ASN A 144 3.86 33.58 21.07
CA ASN A 144 3.11 33.87 19.87
C ASN A 144 3.94 33.48 18.64
N TYR A 145 3.65 32.31 18.07
CA TYR A 145 4.36 31.78 16.89
C TYR A 145 3.91 32.40 15.56
N LEU A 146 2.95 33.32 15.58
CA LEU A 146 2.55 34.11 14.41
C LEU A 146 3.56 35.26 14.21
N THR A 147 4.79 34.91 13.84
CA THR A 147 5.90 35.85 13.60
C THR A 147 6.51 35.66 12.21
N PRO A 148 7.15 36.69 11.63
CA PRO A 148 7.92 36.54 10.40
C PRO A 148 8.92 35.39 10.51
N GLY A 149 9.04 34.58 9.45
CA GLY A 149 9.96 33.44 9.39
C GLY A 149 9.49 32.17 10.13
N SER A 150 8.40 32.21 10.90
CA SER A 150 7.82 31.03 11.55
C SER A 150 7.24 30.07 10.50
N LYS A 151 7.50 28.75 10.68
CA LYS A 151 6.96 27.68 9.83
C LYS A 151 5.55 27.23 10.23
N VAL A 152 4.95 27.85 11.26
CA VAL A 152 3.62 27.47 11.76
C VAL A 152 2.54 27.76 10.74
N GLU A 153 1.63 26.80 10.57
CA GLU A 153 0.48 26.89 9.69
C GLU A 153 -0.82 27.13 10.48
N TYR A 154 -1.70 27.93 9.88
CA TYR A 154 -3.01 28.25 10.47
C TYR A 154 -4.07 28.40 9.38
N ILE A 155 -5.33 28.29 9.78
CA ILE A 155 -6.48 28.48 8.88
C ILE A 155 -6.69 29.98 8.65
N SER A 156 -6.44 30.43 7.42
CA SER A 156 -6.61 31.81 7.02
C SER A 156 -8.07 32.24 7.12
N GLY A 157 -8.33 33.21 8.00
CA GLY A 157 -9.67 33.79 8.21
C GLY A 157 -10.42 33.21 9.41
N VAL A 158 -9.81 32.33 10.21
CA VAL A 158 -10.45 31.71 11.37
C VAL A 158 -9.67 32.01 12.64
N LEU A 159 -10.38 32.37 13.70
CA LEU A 159 -9.83 32.63 15.03
C LEU A 159 -10.55 31.81 16.09
N ARG A 160 -9.80 31.42 17.12
CA ARG A 160 -10.34 30.95 18.39
C ARG A 160 -10.32 32.09 19.40
N ILE A 161 -11.47 32.40 19.97
CA ILE A 161 -11.69 33.54 20.86
C ILE A 161 -12.23 33.05 22.21
N THR A 162 -11.67 33.55 23.30
CA THR A 162 -12.20 33.40 24.66
C THR A 162 -12.76 34.75 25.14
N VAL A 163 -14.03 34.78 25.49
CA VAL A 163 -14.72 35.95 26.05
C VAL A 163 -14.73 35.85 27.58
N GLY A 164 -14.82 36.99 28.27
CA GLY A 164 -15.02 37.04 29.72
C GLY A 164 -16.19 36.16 30.18
N SER A 165 -15.97 35.36 31.21
CA SER A 165 -16.97 34.39 31.72
C SER A 165 -18.26 35.06 32.22
N LYS A 166 -18.13 36.32 32.68
CA LYS A 166 -19.23 37.15 33.19
C LYS A 166 -19.87 38.05 32.12
N ILE A 167 -19.43 37.97 30.86
CA ILE A 167 -19.92 38.83 29.78
C ILE A 167 -21.24 38.28 29.23
N THR A 168 -22.25 39.15 29.16
CA THR A 168 -23.56 38.79 28.61
C THR A 168 -23.50 38.59 27.10
N LYS A 169 -24.43 37.76 26.59
CA LYS A 169 -24.60 37.51 25.15
C LYS A 169 -24.71 38.81 24.35
N ASP A 170 -25.50 39.78 24.80
CA ASP A 170 -25.70 41.05 24.09
C ASP A 170 -24.41 41.87 23.95
N LYS A 171 -23.58 41.92 25.01
CA LYS A 171 -22.29 42.62 24.97
C LYS A 171 -21.33 41.94 24.01
N ARG A 172 -21.28 40.61 24.04
CA ARG A 172 -20.48 39.79 23.11
C ARG A 172 -20.94 39.98 21.66
N ASP A 173 -22.24 39.91 21.41
CA ASP A 173 -22.83 40.05 20.07
C ASP A 173 -22.59 41.45 19.49
N LYS A 174 -22.61 42.50 20.33
CA LYS A 174 -22.27 43.87 19.91
C LYS A 174 -20.83 43.98 19.40
N ILE A 175 -19.87 43.35 20.08
CA ILE A 175 -18.47 43.33 19.65
C ILE A 175 -18.28 42.43 18.43
N PHE A 176 -18.92 41.26 18.38
CA PHE A 176 -18.82 40.36 17.23
C PHE A 176 -19.37 41.03 15.97
N LYS A 177 -20.50 41.74 16.09
CA LYS A 177 -21.06 42.55 14.99
C LYS A 177 -20.15 43.72 14.60
N LYS A 178 -19.53 44.42 15.55
CA LYS A 178 -18.58 45.52 15.30
C LYS A 178 -17.42 45.09 14.38
N TYR A 179 -16.92 43.87 14.58
CA TYR A 179 -15.79 43.33 13.82
C TYR A 179 -16.19 42.35 12.70
N GLY A 180 -17.49 42.16 12.46
CA GLY A 180 -18.00 41.23 11.44
C GLY A 180 -17.69 39.76 11.72
N LEU A 181 -17.54 39.37 12.98
CA LEU A 181 -17.22 38.00 13.39
C LEU A 181 -18.46 37.10 13.25
N ILE A 182 -18.31 35.99 12.55
CA ILE A 182 -19.36 34.97 12.40
C ILE A 182 -18.98 33.77 13.24
N ILE A 183 -19.87 33.34 14.14
CA ILE A 183 -19.64 32.16 14.98
C ILE A 183 -19.75 30.91 14.10
N LEU A 184 -18.66 30.15 14.03
CA LEU A 184 -18.62 28.85 13.40
C LEU A 184 -18.95 27.75 14.40
N GLU A 185 -18.43 27.88 15.62
CA GLU A 185 -18.59 26.90 16.69
C GLU A 185 -18.53 27.61 18.04
N GLN A 186 -19.25 27.09 19.03
CA GLN A 186 -19.11 27.43 20.44
C GLN A 186 -18.77 26.16 21.20
N SER A 187 -17.76 26.22 22.07
CA SER A 187 -17.37 25.06 22.88
C SER A 187 -18.52 24.64 23.80
N GLU A 188 -18.78 23.32 23.85
CA GLU A 188 -19.80 22.72 24.71
C GLU A 188 -19.39 22.78 26.19
N ASP A 189 -18.13 22.46 26.49
CA ASP A 189 -17.56 22.45 27.84
C ASP A 189 -17.29 23.85 28.38
N GLU A 190 -16.80 24.76 27.53
CA GLU A 190 -16.43 26.12 27.92
C GLU A 190 -17.21 27.13 27.08
N LYS A 191 -18.44 27.42 27.51
CA LYS A 191 -19.39 28.27 26.77
C LYS A 191 -18.88 29.67 26.42
N ASN A 192 -17.79 30.15 27.01
CA ASN A 192 -17.17 31.42 26.69
C ASN A 192 -16.08 31.33 25.59
N LYS A 193 -15.85 30.14 25.02
CA LYS A 193 -14.91 29.91 23.91
C LYS A 193 -15.65 29.71 22.59
N TYR A 194 -15.14 30.37 21.55
CA TYR A 194 -15.75 30.41 20.22
C TYR A 194 -14.71 30.20 19.13
N LEU A 195 -15.11 29.48 18.09
CA LEU A 195 -14.45 29.50 16.79
C LEU A 195 -15.20 30.48 15.89
N VAL A 196 -14.51 31.46 15.31
CA VAL A 196 -15.14 32.49 14.49
C VAL A 196 -14.44 32.68 13.15
N ASP A 197 -15.23 33.03 12.14
CA ASP A 197 -14.76 33.55 10.85
C ASP A 197 -14.69 35.07 10.92
N ILE A 198 -13.56 35.65 10.49
CA ILE A 198 -13.28 37.09 10.53
C ILE A 198 -13.68 37.84 9.25
N GLY A 199 -14.21 37.12 8.25
CA GLY A 199 -14.60 37.67 6.95
C GLY A 199 -13.44 37.92 5.99
N LYS A 200 -13.76 38.39 4.79
CA LYS A 200 -12.79 38.57 3.68
C LYS A 200 -12.00 39.90 3.73
N ASN A 201 -12.40 40.84 4.57
CA ASN A 201 -11.88 42.23 4.55
C ASN A 201 -10.70 42.45 5.51
N THR A 202 -10.15 41.39 6.09
CA THR A 202 -9.07 41.47 7.08
C THR A 202 -8.25 40.18 7.08
N THR A 203 -7.10 40.23 7.76
CA THR A 203 -6.19 39.10 7.94
C THR A 203 -6.17 38.70 9.41
N VAL A 204 -5.85 37.44 9.72
CA VAL A 204 -5.72 36.94 11.10
C VAL A 204 -4.83 37.84 11.97
N PRO A 205 -3.61 38.24 11.56
CA PRO A 205 -2.76 39.12 12.38
C PRO A 205 -3.42 40.46 12.71
N LYS A 206 -3.98 41.15 11.70
CA LYS A 206 -4.68 42.43 11.88
C LYS A 206 -5.89 42.32 12.81
N MET A 207 -6.69 41.27 12.68
CA MET A 207 -7.85 41.06 13.54
C MET A 207 -7.44 40.79 14.99
N LEU A 208 -6.39 39.97 15.22
CA LEU A 208 -5.86 39.73 16.57
C LEU A 208 -5.42 41.03 17.25
N ASN A 209 -4.74 41.91 16.52
CA ASN A 209 -4.29 43.22 17.02
C ASN A 209 -5.44 44.16 17.40
N GLN A 210 -6.62 43.98 16.82
CA GLN A 210 -7.84 44.72 17.16
C GLN A 210 -8.54 44.09 18.37
N LEU A 211 -8.76 42.76 18.34
CA LEU A 211 -9.52 42.06 19.37
C LEU A 211 -8.82 42.04 20.74
N ILE A 212 -7.49 41.98 20.76
CA ILE A 212 -6.74 42.02 22.02
C ILE A 212 -6.95 43.32 22.82
N LYS A 213 -7.34 44.42 22.15
CA LYS A 213 -7.64 45.71 22.79
C LYS A 213 -9.04 45.77 23.39
N GLU A 214 -9.92 44.82 23.07
CA GLU A 214 -11.28 44.77 23.60
C GLU A 214 -11.30 44.09 24.97
N ASP A 215 -11.75 44.78 26.01
CA ASP A 215 -11.71 44.28 27.40
C ASP A 215 -12.53 42.99 27.60
N ILE A 216 -13.58 42.80 26.82
CA ILE A 216 -14.41 41.59 26.91
C ILE A 216 -13.72 40.35 26.34
N ILE A 217 -12.68 40.53 25.51
CA ILE A 217 -11.91 39.44 24.91
C ILE A 217 -10.75 39.14 25.85
N ILE A 218 -10.81 37.97 26.49
CA ILE A 218 -9.76 37.46 27.38
C ILE A 218 -8.55 37.02 26.55
N ASP A 219 -8.80 36.29 25.47
CA ASP A 219 -7.76 35.72 24.62
C ASP A 219 -8.28 35.54 23.19
N ALA A 220 -7.40 35.69 22.22
CA ALA A 220 -7.69 35.40 20.81
C ALA A 220 -6.42 34.85 20.15
N LYS A 221 -6.57 33.78 19.37
CA LYS A 221 -5.46 33.13 18.67
C LYS A 221 -5.89 32.57 17.31
N PRO A 222 -4.94 32.38 16.36
CA PRO A 222 -5.23 31.64 15.14
C PRO A 222 -5.72 30.23 15.44
N GLU A 223 -6.51 29.68 14.52
CA GLU A 223 -6.75 28.24 14.51
C GLU A 223 -5.56 27.54 13.85
N TYR A 224 -4.59 27.15 14.68
CA TYR A 224 -3.39 26.44 14.25
C TYR A 224 -3.74 25.02 13.81
N LEU A 225 -3.01 24.52 12.80
CA LEU A 225 -3.09 23.12 12.44
C LEU A 225 -2.16 22.31 13.34
N ALA A 226 -2.70 21.31 14.01
CA ALA A 226 -1.92 20.24 14.60
C ALA A 226 -1.80 19.12 13.56
N TYR A 227 -0.58 18.86 13.10
CA TYR A 227 -0.27 17.64 12.38
C TYR A 227 -0.06 16.55 13.42
N ILE A 228 -0.91 15.54 13.42
CA ILE A 228 -0.59 14.27 14.07
C ILE A 228 0.56 13.70 13.22
N PRO A 229 1.78 13.56 13.74
CA PRO A 229 2.80 12.84 12.99
C PRO A 229 2.21 11.47 12.69
N GLU A 230 2.05 11.14 11.41
CA GLU A 230 1.97 9.74 11.03
C GLU A 230 3.23 9.12 11.63
N TYR A 231 3.06 8.26 12.63
CA TYR A 231 4.17 7.43 13.07
C TYR A 231 4.63 6.72 11.80
N GLU A 232 5.84 7.00 11.33
CA GLU A 232 6.48 6.16 10.33
C GLU A 232 6.57 4.77 10.96
N THR A 233 5.59 3.92 10.68
CA THR A 233 5.65 2.48 10.96
C THR A 233 6.48 1.76 9.93
N LYS A 234 7.26 2.52 9.16
CA LYS A 234 8.33 2.03 8.32
C LYS A 234 9.61 2.01 9.16
N PRO A 235 10.15 0.83 9.47
CA PRO A 235 11.40 0.71 10.20
C PRO A 235 12.57 1.32 9.42
N ASN A 236 13.60 1.77 10.14
CA ASN A 236 14.82 2.34 9.56
C ASN A 236 15.87 1.28 9.15
N ASP A 237 15.53 0.00 9.24
CA ASP A 237 16.42 -1.13 8.97
C ASP A 237 16.86 -1.14 7.48
N ILE A 238 18.17 -1.30 7.24
CA ILE A 238 18.80 -1.07 5.93
C ILE A 238 18.19 -1.95 4.83
N SER A 239 17.80 -3.17 5.17
CA SER A 239 17.26 -4.15 4.23
C SER A 239 15.73 -4.27 4.28
N TYR A 240 15.02 -3.37 4.98
CA TYR A 240 13.56 -3.40 5.07
C TYR A 240 12.89 -3.41 3.68
N SER A 241 13.44 -2.66 2.72
CA SER A 241 12.94 -2.61 1.33
C SER A 241 13.07 -3.95 0.58
N ASN A 242 13.93 -4.87 1.03
CA ASN A 242 14.08 -6.21 0.46
C ASN A 242 13.02 -7.19 1.00
N GLN A 243 12.31 -6.82 2.08
CA GLN A 243 11.29 -7.64 2.73
C GLN A 243 9.91 -7.34 2.14
N TRP A 244 9.73 -7.71 0.88
CA TRP A 244 8.49 -7.49 0.12
C TRP A 244 7.23 -7.90 0.89
N TYR A 245 7.32 -8.97 1.68
CA TYR A 245 6.21 -9.57 2.40
C TYR A 245 5.64 -8.68 3.50
N LEU A 246 6.40 -7.68 3.96
CA LEU A 246 5.95 -6.71 4.95
C LEU A 246 5.14 -5.57 4.33
N ASN A 247 5.50 -5.13 3.11
CA ASN A 247 4.90 -3.97 2.44
C ASN A 247 5.20 -4.00 0.92
N GLN A 248 4.15 -4.04 0.10
CA GLN A 248 4.17 -3.92 -1.35
C GLN A 248 3.23 -2.82 -1.87
N PRO A 249 3.59 -2.12 -2.96
CA PRO A 249 2.72 -1.08 -3.55
C PRO A 249 1.35 -1.58 -4.04
N ASN A 250 1.24 -2.86 -4.40
CA ASN A 250 -0.01 -3.49 -4.84
C ASN A 250 -0.86 -4.03 -3.67
N SER A 251 -0.38 -3.89 -2.42
CA SER A 251 -1.02 -4.38 -1.20
C SER A 251 -1.28 -5.90 -1.20
N ILE A 252 -0.44 -6.66 -1.92
CA ILE A 252 -0.35 -8.13 -1.88
C ILE A 252 0.80 -8.51 -0.93
N ASP A 253 0.61 -8.19 0.33
CA ASP A 253 1.51 -8.42 1.47
C ASP A 253 0.68 -8.77 2.71
N ILE A 254 1.30 -8.75 3.89
CA ILE A 254 0.60 -9.00 5.16
C ILE A 254 0.17 -7.71 5.90
N ASP A 255 0.28 -6.53 5.28
CA ASP A 255 -0.03 -5.18 5.82
C ASP A 255 0.65 -4.92 7.20
N MET A 256 1.97 -5.13 7.30
CA MET A 256 2.68 -4.96 8.59
C MET A 256 2.76 -3.51 9.06
N PRO A 257 3.12 -2.50 8.25
CA PRO A 257 3.15 -1.10 8.67
C PRO A 257 1.81 -0.65 9.26
N GLU A 258 0.71 -1.07 8.65
CA GLU A 258 -0.65 -0.80 9.11
C GLU A 258 -0.92 -1.51 10.44
N ALA A 259 -0.52 -2.78 10.58
CA ALA A 259 -0.62 -3.51 11.83
C ALA A 259 0.17 -2.83 12.96
N TRP A 260 1.44 -2.50 12.73
CA TRP A 260 2.31 -1.81 13.69
C TRP A 260 1.76 -0.44 14.12
N SER A 261 0.99 0.23 13.26
CA SER A 261 0.40 1.54 13.58
C SER A 261 -0.64 1.48 14.69
N ILE A 262 -1.35 0.35 14.81
CA ILE A 262 -2.49 0.17 15.73
C ILE A 262 -2.15 -0.66 16.97
N ILE A 263 -1.02 -1.36 16.96
CA ILE A 263 -0.53 -2.10 18.13
C ILE A 263 0.07 -1.09 19.11
N LYS A 264 -0.34 -1.19 20.37
CA LYS A 264 0.17 -0.33 21.46
C LYS A 264 0.57 -1.13 22.69
N SER A 265 0.24 -2.41 22.75
CA SER A 265 0.65 -3.30 23.83
C SER A 265 2.17 -3.38 23.93
N THR A 266 2.67 -3.43 25.16
CA THR A 266 4.08 -3.67 25.50
C THR A 266 4.27 -5.03 26.17
N VAL A 267 3.24 -5.88 26.18
CA VAL A 267 3.31 -7.23 26.75
C VAL A 267 4.26 -8.08 25.92
N ILE A 268 5.32 -8.56 26.55
CA ILE A 268 6.27 -9.47 25.92
C ILE A 268 5.67 -10.87 25.81
N VAL A 269 5.66 -11.42 24.60
CA VAL A 269 5.20 -12.78 24.31
C VAL A 269 6.40 -13.71 24.17
N ARG A 270 6.36 -14.84 24.87
CA ARG A 270 7.43 -15.83 24.88
C ARG A 270 7.19 -16.85 23.78
N VAL A 271 8.13 -16.94 22.85
CA VAL A 271 8.09 -17.88 21.72
C VAL A 271 9.20 -18.92 21.91
N ALA A 272 8.88 -20.20 21.85
CA ALA A 272 9.89 -21.26 21.74
C ALA A 272 9.99 -21.73 20.29
N ILE A 273 11.20 -21.79 19.75
CA ILE A 273 11.48 -22.25 18.38
C ILE A 273 12.15 -23.62 18.48
N ILE A 274 11.45 -24.67 18.02
CA ILE A 274 11.99 -26.04 17.97
C ILE A 274 12.61 -26.26 16.59
N ASP A 275 13.95 -26.18 16.49
CA ASP A 275 14.67 -26.13 15.21
C ASP A 275 16.16 -26.54 15.33
N THR A 276 17.02 -26.09 14.41
CA THR A 276 18.47 -26.38 14.36
C THR A 276 19.32 -25.65 15.40
N GLY A 277 18.71 -24.72 16.14
CA GLY A 277 19.37 -23.77 17.04
C GLY A 277 19.20 -22.34 16.55
N ILE A 278 19.77 -21.36 17.26
CA ILE A 278 19.82 -19.96 16.82
C ILE A 278 21.27 -19.46 16.95
N ASP A 279 21.76 -18.71 15.95
CA ASP A 279 23.06 -18.04 16.04
C ASP A 279 22.97 -16.89 17.05
N MET A 280 23.40 -17.15 18.27
CA MET A 280 23.38 -16.19 19.39
C MET A 280 24.34 -15.01 19.19
N LYS A 281 25.16 -15.03 18.14
CA LYS A 281 26.03 -13.91 17.75
C LYS A 281 25.41 -13.04 16.66
N CYS A 282 24.18 -13.33 16.25
CA CYS A 282 23.46 -12.52 15.30
C CYS A 282 23.13 -11.15 15.91
N ASP A 283 23.75 -10.08 15.41
CA ASP A 283 23.59 -8.71 15.93
C ASP A 283 22.11 -8.26 15.88
N ASP A 284 21.36 -8.76 14.91
CA ASP A 284 19.93 -8.46 14.71
C ASP A 284 18.99 -9.24 15.63
N LEU A 285 19.51 -10.09 16.54
CA LEU A 285 18.73 -10.97 17.41
C LEU A 285 19.13 -10.87 18.89
N LEU A 286 20.02 -9.94 19.26
CA LEU A 286 20.65 -9.90 20.58
C LEU A 286 19.67 -9.64 21.73
N GLU A 287 18.73 -8.72 21.54
CA GLU A 287 17.74 -8.31 22.54
C GLU A 287 16.49 -9.19 22.54
N THR A 288 16.23 -9.93 21.46
CA THR A 288 15.01 -10.74 21.32
C THR A 288 15.21 -12.21 21.68
N VAL A 289 16.43 -12.74 21.62
CA VAL A 289 16.72 -14.15 21.91
C VAL A 289 17.31 -14.34 23.30
N ILE A 290 16.67 -15.19 24.13
CA ILE A 290 17.19 -15.57 25.43
C ILE A 290 18.36 -16.53 25.23
N GLN A 291 19.56 -16.13 25.68
CA GLN A 291 20.73 -16.99 25.64
C GLN A 291 20.57 -18.23 26.53
N SER A 292 20.58 -19.41 25.91
CA SER A 292 20.71 -20.70 26.58
C SER A 292 22.09 -21.31 26.29
N LYS A 293 22.68 -21.97 27.28
CA LYS A 293 23.91 -22.76 27.07
C LYS A 293 23.55 -24.00 26.25
N ASN A 294 24.05 -24.09 25.02
CA ASN A 294 24.06 -25.24 24.09
C ASN A 294 23.10 -25.23 22.88
N ASP A 295 22.40 -24.14 22.58
CA ASP A 295 21.48 -24.08 21.43
C ASP A 295 22.01 -23.28 20.22
N SER A 296 23.34 -23.22 20.05
CA SER A 296 23.97 -22.55 18.90
C SER A 296 23.60 -23.26 17.59
N ASP A 297 23.21 -22.47 16.60
CA ASP A 297 22.89 -22.97 15.26
C ASP A 297 24.16 -23.31 14.47
N GLU A 298 24.18 -24.49 13.86
CA GLU A 298 25.25 -24.94 12.97
C GLU A 298 24.75 -25.16 11.53
N ASP A 299 23.45 -25.04 11.30
CA ASP A 299 22.81 -25.26 9.99
C ASP A 299 22.28 -23.96 9.39
N GLY A 300 21.70 -23.08 10.21
CA GLY A 300 21.21 -21.76 9.84
C GLY A 300 19.69 -21.66 9.68
N HIS A 301 18.95 -22.78 9.73
CA HIS A 301 17.49 -22.78 9.55
C HIS A 301 16.77 -22.14 10.75
N GLY A 302 17.11 -22.48 11.98
CA GLY A 302 16.49 -21.87 13.16
C GLY A 302 16.82 -20.37 13.29
N THR A 303 18.01 -19.94 12.85
CA THR A 303 18.37 -18.51 12.76
C THR A 303 17.48 -17.75 11.78
N VAL A 304 17.18 -18.34 10.61
CA VAL A 304 16.25 -17.78 9.60
C VAL A 304 14.85 -17.58 10.21
N VAL A 305 14.34 -18.61 10.90
CA VAL A 305 13.02 -18.57 11.56
C VAL A 305 12.98 -17.50 12.64
N ALA A 306 14.02 -17.39 13.46
CA ALA A 306 14.13 -16.37 14.51
C ALA A 306 14.15 -14.94 13.93
N GLY A 307 14.88 -14.72 12.83
CA GLY A 307 14.93 -13.43 12.12
C GLY A 307 13.55 -12.95 11.66
N ILE A 308 12.77 -13.83 11.05
CA ILE A 308 11.42 -13.49 10.58
C ILE A 308 10.50 -13.12 11.76
N ILE A 309 10.55 -13.90 12.85
CA ILE A 309 9.69 -13.67 14.02
C ILE A 309 10.09 -12.38 14.75
N GLY A 310 11.37 -12.15 14.97
CA GLY A 310 11.84 -11.17 15.94
C GLY A 310 13.25 -10.65 15.71
N ALA A 311 13.69 -10.47 14.47
CA ALA A 311 14.80 -9.55 14.22
C ALA A 311 14.48 -8.17 14.83
N GLU A 312 15.45 -7.60 15.53
CA GLU A 312 15.35 -6.28 16.12
C GLU A 312 14.97 -5.26 15.05
N THR A 313 13.87 -4.55 15.30
CA THR A 313 13.30 -3.63 14.33
C THR A 313 13.62 -2.21 14.72
N ASN A 314 13.96 -1.38 13.73
CA ASN A 314 14.30 0.02 13.89
C ASN A 314 15.64 0.27 14.61
N ASN A 315 16.61 -0.64 14.44
CA ASN A 315 17.96 -0.56 15.02
C ASN A 315 19.00 0.00 14.02
N GLY A 316 18.60 0.24 12.76
CA GLY A 316 19.44 0.82 11.72
C GLY A 316 20.40 -0.18 11.06
N ILE A 317 20.24 -1.48 11.30
CA ILE A 317 20.96 -2.56 10.62
C ILE A 317 19.96 -3.53 9.99
N GLY A 318 20.45 -4.48 9.19
CA GLY A 318 19.69 -5.70 8.92
C GLY A 318 18.27 -5.56 8.38
N ILE A 319 17.36 -6.33 8.99
CA ILE A 319 15.97 -6.53 8.59
C ILE A 319 15.03 -6.17 9.74
N SER A 320 13.74 -6.04 9.46
CA SER A 320 12.70 -5.91 10.49
C SER A 320 12.03 -7.24 10.78
N GLY A 321 11.96 -7.63 12.05
CA GLY A 321 11.14 -8.74 12.52
C GLY A 321 9.66 -8.36 12.62
N ILE A 322 8.77 -9.36 12.66
CA ILE A 322 7.32 -9.11 12.74
C ILE A 322 6.89 -8.55 14.10
N CYS A 323 7.52 -9.02 15.18
CA CYS A 323 7.12 -8.74 16.56
C CYS A 323 7.53 -7.35 17.09
N TRP A 324 7.29 -6.30 16.33
CA TRP A 324 7.50 -4.90 16.71
C TRP A 324 6.15 -4.20 16.93
N ASN A 325 6.06 -3.24 17.87
CA ASN A 325 4.82 -2.48 18.12
C ASN A 325 4.87 -1.01 17.64
N GLY A 326 5.85 -0.67 16.81
CA GLY A 326 6.12 0.72 16.42
C GLY A 326 7.14 1.43 17.31
N THR A 327 7.57 0.83 18.42
CA THR A 327 8.59 1.43 19.30
C THR A 327 9.52 0.39 19.91
N ASN A 328 8.99 -0.74 20.38
CA ASN A 328 9.75 -1.80 21.03
C ASN A 328 9.42 -3.17 20.41
N MET A 329 10.35 -4.10 20.56
CA MET A 329 10.09 -5.52 20.34
C MET A 329 9.15 -6.04 21.44
N ILE A 330 8.19 -6.89 21.06
CA ILE A 330 7.20 -7.49 21.96
C ILE A 330 7.34 -9.02 22.07
N VAL A 331 8.51 -9.55 21.70
CA VAL A 331 8.79 -10.99 21.72
C VAL A 331 10.04 -11.29 22.51
N SER A 332 10.04 -12.46 23.13
CA SER A 332 11.22 -13.08 23.71
C SER A 332 11.32 -14.52 23.24
N ILE A 333 12.40 -14.87 22.56
CA ILE A 333 12.59 -16.11 21.82
C ILE A 333 13.47 -17.06 22.63
N THR A 334 13.00 -18.28 22.86
CA THR A 334 13.77 -19.39 23.39
C THR A 334 14.12 -20.35 22.26
N SER A 335 15.42 -20.60 22.08
CA SER A 335 15.89 -21.64 21.15
C SER A 335 15.72 -23.02 21.79
N ILE A 336 15.17 -23.99 21.05
CA ILE A 336 15.10 -25.40 21.43
C ILE A 336 15.74 -26.21 20.31
N LYS A 337 17.06 -26.45 20.41
CA LYS A 337 17.78 -27.21 19.39
C LYS A 337 17.41 -28.70 19.45
N ILE A 338 16.99 -29.26 18.33
CA ILE A 338 16.68 -30.70 18.18
C ILE A 338 17.54 -31.40 17.12
N VAL A 339 18.19 -30.64 16.23
CA VAL A 339 19.06 -31.20 15.19
C VAL A 339 20.48 -31.35 15.72
N GLN A 340 21.02 -32.57 15.68
CA GLN A 340 22.40 -32.87 16.06
C GLN A 340 23.38 -32.69 14.88
N LYS A 341 24.69 -32.72 15.15
CA LYS A 341 25.77 -32.49 14.16
C LYS A 341 25.72 -33.35 12.90
N ASN A 342 25.08 -34.52 12.95
CA ASN A 342 24.93 -35.43 11.80
C ASN A 342 23.69 -35.14 10.94
N LYS A 343 22.93 -34.07 11.24
CA LYS A 343 21.66 -33.70 10.58
C LYS A 343 20.59 -34.79 10.59
N VAL A 344 20.70 -35.78 11.48
CA VAL A 344 19.67 -36.79 11.69
C VAL A 344 18.73 -36.28 12.77
N LEU A 345 17.43 -36.32 12.48
CA LEU A 345 16.37 -35.96 13.40
C LEU A 345 15.43 -37.16 13.54
N THR A 346 15.27 -37.68 14.75
CA THR A 346 14.27 -38.71 15.05
C THR A 346 12.99 -38.07 15.60
N ILE A 347 11.87 -38.79 15.52
CA ILE A 347 10.62 -38.31 16.14
C ILE A 347 10.77 -38.16 17.66
N GLU A 348 11.56 -39.00 18.32
CA GLU A 348 11.83 -38.87 19.75
C GLU A 348 12.59 -37.57 20.06
N ASP A 349 13.52 -37.14 19.20
CA ASP A 349 14.20 -35.84 19.35
C ASP A 349 13.20 -34.67 19.28
N VAL A 350 12.19 -34.78 18.40
CA VAL A 350 11.11 -33.79 18.27
C VAL A 350 10.23 -33.79 19.51
N VAL A 351 9.84 -34.96 20.03
CA VAL A 351 9.02 -35.08 21.24
C VAL A 351 9.78 -34.56 22.47
N GLU A 352 11.05 -34.91 22.63
CA GLU A 352 11.88 -34.40 23.73
C GLU A 352 12.13 -32.89 23.60
N GLY A 353 12.32 -32.39 22.38
CA GLY A 353 12.30 -30.95 22.07
C GLY A 353 11.01 -30.29 22.53
N LEU A 354 9.86 -30.87 22.20
CA LEU A 354 8.55 -30.36 22.62
C LEU A 354 8.40 -30.37 24.15
N ARG A 355 8.84 -31.42 24.84
CA ARG A 355 8.84 -31.47 26.32
C ARG A 355 9.71 -30.36 26.91
N ARG A 356 10.91 -30.12 26.37
CA ARG A 356 11.79 -29.01 26.76
C ARG A 356 11.16 -27.65 26.50
N ALA A 357 10.52 -27.46 25.34
CA ALA A 357 9.79 -26.25 25.00
C ALA A 357 8.64 -26.00 25.98
N ILE A 358 7.80 -27.00 26.29
CA ILE A 358 6.72 -26.85 27.27
C ILE A 358 7.27 -26.45 28.65
N LYS A 359 8.42 -27.00 29.05
CA LYS A 359 9.08 -26.67 30.33
C LYS A 359 9.54 -25.22 30.41
N SER A 360 9.89 -24.58 29.30
CA SER A 360 10.20 -23.13 29.27
C SER A 360 8.95 -22.24 29.40
N LYS A 361 7.75 -22.85 29.48
CA LYS A 361 6.45 -22.19 29.63
C LYS A 361 6.19 -21.10 28.58
N PRO A 362 6.40 -21.35 27.28
CA PRO A 362 6.20 -20.35 26.25
C PRO A 362 4.72 -20.07 26.07
N ASP A 363 4.41 -18.91 25.50
CA ASP A 363 3.06 -18.58 25.06
C ASP A 363 2.78 -19.18 23.67
N ILE A 364 3.83 -19.33 22.84
CA ILE A 364 3.75 -19.90 21.49
C ILE A 364 4.93 -20.86 21.25
N ILE A 365 4.70 -21.99 20.59
CA ILE A 365 5.73 -22.89 20.07
C ILE A 365 5.66 -22.89 18.54
N ASN A 366 6.77 -22.57 17.89
CA ASN A 366 6.94 -22.69 16.45
C ASN A 366 7.67 -23.99 16.11
N MET A 367 7.08 -24.78 15.22
CA MET A 367 7.63 -26.05 14.72
C MET A 367 7.72 -26.00 13.18
N SER A 368 8.80 -25.43 12.66
CA SER A 368 9.09 -25.34 11.22
C SER A 368 9.73 -26.62 10.69
N LEU A 369 9.07 -27.76 10.93
CA LEU A 369 9.55 -29.10 10.60
C LEU A 369 8.37 -30.01 10.22
N ASN A 370 8.67 -31.13 9.57
CA ASN A 370 7.69 -32.16 9.25
C ASN A 370 8.17 -33.57 9.63
N THR A 371 7.25 -34.38 10.14
CA THR A 371 7.43 -35.78 10.57
C THR A 371 6.20 -36.60 10.19
N GLU A 372 6.30 -37.91 10.37
CA GLU A 372 5.15 -38.81 10.37
C GLU A 372 4.26 -38.62 11.61
N TYR A 373 3.04 -39.17 11.54
CA TYR A 373 2.12 -39.22 12.66
C TYR A 373 2.66 -40.13 13.77
N THR A 374 2.65 -39.64 15.01
CA THR A 374 2.68 -40.51 16.19
C THR A 374 1.64 -40.10 17.21
N ILE A 375 1.20 -41.07 18.02
CA ILE A 375 0.29 -40.80 19.13
C ILE A 375 0.98 -39.98 20.24
N ASP A 376 2.25 -40.27 20.53
CA ASP A 376 3.01 -39.57 21.58
C ASP A 376 3.21 -38.08 21.26
N LEU A 377 3.60 -37.75 20.02
CA LEU A 377 3.71 -36.35 19.59
C LEU A 377 2.36 -35.63 19.68
N LYS A 378 1.28 -36.29 19.25
CA LYS A 378 -0.08 -35.74 19.32
C LYS A 378 -0.49 -35.44 20.76
N GLU A 379 -0.30 -36.38 21.68
CA GLU A 379 -0.69 -36.22 23.09
C GLU A 379 0.08 -35.09 23.77
N ASN A 380 1.39 -34.95 23.49
CA ASN A 380 2.19 -33.84 24.01
C ASN A 380 1.75 -32.49 23.42
N ILE A 381 1.41 -32.43 22.13
CA ILE A 381 0.85 -31.24 21.47
C ILE A 381 -0.50 -30.86 22.10
N ASP A 382 -1.41 -31.82 22.25
CA ASP A 382 -2.72 -31.58 22.83
C ASP A 382 -2.62 -31.10 24.27
N LYS A 383 -1.67 -31.66 25.04
CA LYS A 383 -1.38 -31.23 26.41
C LYS A 383 -0.81 -29.82 26.44
N ALA A 384 0.09 -29.44 25.53
CA ALA A 384 0.60 -28.08 25.45
C ALA A 384 -0.53 -27.09 25.16
N ILE A 385 -1.38 -27.38 24.17
CA ILE A 385 -2.50 -26.51 23.77
C ILE A 385 -3.53 -26.38 24.88
N SER A 386 -3.87 -27.47 25.57
CA SER A 386 -4.79 -27.43 26.71
C SER A 386 -4.23 -26.67 27.91
N ASN A 387 -2.92 -26.42 27.98
CA ASN A 387 -2.29 -25.54 28.96
C ASN A 387 -2.14 -24.09 28.47
N GLY A 388 -2.79 -23.71 27.37
CA GLY A 388 -2.81 -22.34 26.83
C GLY A 388 -1.65 -22.00 25.88
N ILE A 389 -0.81 -22.97 25.53
CA ILE A 389 0.31 -22.78 24.60
C ILE A 389 -0.21 -22.88 23.17
N THR A 390 0.05 -21.87 22.34
CA THR A 390 -0.33 -21.92 20.92
C THR A 390 0.76 -22.61 20.11
N ILE A 391 0.41 -23.54 19.22
CA ILE A 391 1.37 -24.24 18.37
C ILE A 391 1.13 -23.86 16.91
N VAL A 392 2.18 -23.38 16.25
CA VAL A 392 2.20 -23.03 14.82
C VAL A 392 3.22 -23.94 14.14
N ALA A 393 2.84 -24.54 13.02
CA ALA A 393 3.71 -25.45 12.27
C ALA A 393 3.57 -25.29 10.76
N SER A 394 4.64 -25.66 10.05
CA SER A 394 4.69 -25.60 8.59
C SER A 394 3.94 -26.75 7.93
N ALA A 395 3.21 -26.45 6.85
CA ALA A 395 2.43 -27.45 6.12
C ALA A 395 3.28 -28.50 5.39
N GLY A 396 4.51 -28.15 5.03
CA GLY A 396 5.47 -29.01 4.33
C GLY A 396 5.63 -28.67 2.86
N ASN A 397 6.75 -29.11 2.29
CA ASN A 397 7.26 -28.65 0.99
C ASN A 397 7.19 -29.73 -0.12
N LYS A 398 6.22 -30.66 -0.07
CA LYS A 398 6.10 -31.77 -1.04
C LYS A 398 5.03 -31.54 -2.11
N GLY A 399 4.25 -30.45 -2.03
CA GLY A 399 3.18 -30.14 -2.97
C GLY A 399 2.04 -31.15 -2.95
N ILE A 400 1.80 -31.79 -1.80
CA ILE A 400 0.77 -32.83 -1.64
C ILE A 400 -0.46 -32.32 -0.89
N GLU A 401 -1.59 -32.96 -1.12
CA GLU A 401 -2.84 -32.70 -0.41
C GLU A 401 -2.83 -33.35 0.98
N VAL A 402 -3.22 -32.58 2.00
CA VAL A 402 -3.33 -32.99 3.41
C VAL A 402 -4.80 -32.91 3.79
N ILE A 403 -5.40 -34.08 4.02
CA ILE A 403 -6.86 -34.21 4.20
C ILE A 403 -7.23 -34.49 5.65
N ALA A 404 -8.51 -34.32 6.03
CA ALA A 404 -8.91 -34.51 7.42
C ALA A 404 -8.83 -35.95 7.93
N ASP A 405 -8.96 -36.93 7.02
CA ASP A 405 -8.91 -38.37 7.32
C ASP A 405 -7.47 -38.81 7.64
N LYS A 406 -7.22 -39.09 8.93
CA LYS A 406 -5.90 -39.49 9.43
C LYS A 406 -5.35 -40.72 8.71
N GLY A 407 -6.20 -41.70 8.41
CA GLY A 407 -5.77 -42.96 7.80
C GLY A 407 -5.19 -42.78 6.39
N LYS A 408 -5.52 -41.67 5.73
CA LYS A 408 -5.00 -41.33 4.39
C LYS A 408 -3.76 -40.44 4.40
N ASN A 409 -3.40 -39.90 5.57
CA ASN A 409 -2.13 -39.20 5.78
C ASN A 409 -1.06 -40.10 6.42
N GLU A 410 -1.39 -41.38 6.70
CA GLU A 410 -0.44 -42.33 7.27
C GLU A 410 0.78 -42.51 6.35
N GLY A 411 1.98 -42.44 6.93
CA GLY A 411 3.25 -42.50 6.19
C GLY A 411 3.63 -41.20 5.46
N LEU A 412 2.90 -40.10 5.64
CA LEU A 412 3.27 -38.79 5.10
C LEU A 412 3.95 -37.91 6.16
N ASP A 413 5.04 -37.24 5.76
CA ASP A 413 5.69 -36.20 6.56
C ASP A 413 4.89 -34.89 6.52
N VAL A 414 3.75 -34.84 7.22
CA VAL A 414 2.84 -33.67 7.26
C VAL A 414 2.49 -33.25 8.69
N TYR A 415 2.99 -33.97 9.69
CA TYR A 415 2.84 -33.64 11.11
C TYR A 415 4.05 -32.82 11.58
N PRO A 416 3.94 -31.95 12.59
CA PRO A 416 2.77 -31.72 13.42
C PRO A 416 1.69 -30.83 12.80
N GLY A 417 1.95 -30.17 11.66
CA GLY A 417 0.99 -29.27 11.02
C GLY A 417 -0.40 -29.88 10.81
N ALA A 418 -0.47 -31.14 10.37
CA ALA A 418 -1.75 -31.82 10.14
C ALA A 418 -2.54 -32.21 11.40
N TYR A 419 -2.02 -31.99 12.63
CA TYR A 419 -2.80 -32.17 13.84
C TYR A 419 -3.86 -31.07 13.96
N GLU A 420 -5.11 -31.46 14.21
CA GLU A 420 -6.29 -30.59 14.16
C GLU A 420 -6.18 -29.28 14.96
N ARG A 421 -5.55 -29.32 16.14
CA ARG A 421 -5.43 -28.16 17.04
C ARG A 421 -4.20 -27.28 16.76
N VAL A 422 -3.29 -27.73 15.89
CA VAL A 422 -2.09 -26.97 15.47
C VAL A 422 -2.47 -26.00 14.36
N ILE A 423 -1.95 -24.77 14.39
CA ILE A 423 -2.13 -23.81 13.29
C ILE A 423 -1.19 -24.22 12.16
N ASN A 424 -1.75 -24.75 11.08
CA ASN A 424 -0.99 -25.28 9.95
C ASN A 424 -0.84 -24.26 8.83
N VAL A 425 0.41 -23.92 8.47
CA VAL A 425 0.71 -22.77 7.61
C VAL A 425 1.32 -23.20 6.29
N GLY A 426 0.60 -22.92 5.19
CA GLY A 426 1.08 -23.07 3.83
C GLY A 426 1.86 -21.85 3.33
N SER A 427 2.54 -22.02 2.19
CA SER A 427 3.37 -20.99 1.56
C SER A 427 2.70 -20.44 0.30
N ALA A 428 2.77 -19.12 0.14
CA ALA A 428 2.35 -18.37 -1.02
C ALA A 428 3.46 -17.44 -1.53
N ASP A 429 3.40 -17.13 -2.83
CA ASP A 429 4.35 -16.25 -3.52
C ASP A 429 3.93 -14.78 -3.44
N ARG A 430 4.68 -13.91 -4.13
CA ARG A 430 4.45 -12.45 -4.22
C ARG A 430 3.11 -12.07 -4.83
N ALA A 431 2.43 -12.98 -5.54
CA ALA A 431 1.12 -12.75 -6.13
C ALA A 431 -0.02 -13.27 -5.23
N GLY A 432 0.29 -13.78 -4.03
CA GLY A 432 -0.68 -14.43 -3.16
C GLY A 432 -1.16 -15.78 -3.72
N ILE A 433 -0.36 -16.39 -4.61
CA ILE A 433 -0.64 -17.71 -5.18
C ILE A 433 0.14 -18.74 -4.37
N ARG A 434 -0.52 -19.85 -4.01
CA ARG A 434 0.16 -20.97 -3.33
C ARG A 434 1.39 -21.40 -4.13
N THR A 435 2.55 -21.49 -3.47
CA THR A 435 3.78 -22.00 -4.09
C THR A 435 3.63 -23.47 -4.46
N LYS A 436 4.28 -23.90 -5.55
CA LYS A 436 4.14 -25.28 -6.04
C LYS A 436 4.53 -26.33 -5.00
N PHE A 437 5.56 -26.03 -4.21
CA PHE A 437 6.06 -26.93 -3.17
C PHE A 437 5.17 -26.96 -1.93
N SER A 438 4.36 -25.93 -1.64
CA SER A 438 3.53 -25.93 -0.43
C SER A 438 2.52 -27.07 -0.47
N ASN A 439 2.49 -27.88 0.57
CA ASN A 439 1.37 -28.77 0.83
C ASN A 439 0.06 -27.93 0.95
N TYR A 440 -1.06 -28.55 0.63
CA TYR A 440 -2.38 -27.90 0.53
C TYR A 440 -3.49 -28.83 1.05
N GLY A 441 -4.74 -28.37 1.07
CA GLY A 441 -5.89 -29.21 1.44
C GLY A 441 -6.56 -28.77 2.74
N GLU A 442 -7.52 -29.58 3.20
CA GLU A 442 -8.42 -29.26 4.32
C GLU A 442 -7.68 -28.99 5.64
N ARG A 443 -6.52 -29.62 5.85
CA ARG A 443 -5.72 -29.44 7.06
C ARG A 443 -4.79 -28.23 7.03
N VAL A 444 -4.69 -27.49 5.92
CA VAL A 444 -3.94 -26.22 5.88
C VAL A 444 -4.87 -25.09 6.30
N ASP A 445 -4.53 -24.39 7.39
CA ASP A 445 -5.41 -23.39 7.97
C ASP A 445 -5.33 -22.03 7.28
N VAL A 446 -4.13 -21.61 6.92
CA VAL A 446 -3.85 -20.31 6.29
C VAL A 446 -2.58 -20.41 5.45
N TYR A 447 -2.46 -19.54 4.44
CA TYR A 447 -1.21 -19.35 3.70
C TYR A 447 -0.55 -18.04 4.12
N ALA A 448 0.78 -18.00 4.14
CA ALA A 448 1.54 -16.78 4.33
C ALA A 448 2.68 -16.72 3.29
N PRO A 449 3.29 -15.55 3.08
CA PRO A 449 4.47 -15.43 2.23
C PRO A 449 5.52 -16.49 2.58
N GLY A 450 6.12 -17.12 1.57
CA GLY A 450 7.13 -18.15 1.80
C GLY A 450 8.01 -18.42 0.58
N GLU A 451 8.08 -17.49 -0.37
CA GLU A 451 8.98 -17.54 -1.51
C GLU A 451 9.76 -16.22 -1.62
N ASP A 452 11.06 -16.32 -1.87
CA ASP A 452 12.01 -15.20 -1.97
C ASP A 452 11.93 -14.20 -0.79
N LEU A 453 11.92 -14.71 0.46
CA LEU A 453 11.94 -13.88 1.66
C LEU A 453 13.37 -13.54 2.06
N TYR A 454 13.67 -12.26 2.30
CA TYR A 454 15.00 -11.83 2.75
C TYR A 454 15.08 -11.79 4.28
N THR A 455 15.98 -12.58 4.88
CA THR A 455 16.10 -12.69 6.34
C THR A 455 17.51 -13.06 6.80
N THR A 456 17.73 -13.10 8.13
CA THR A 456 19.01 -13.43 8.78
C THR A 456 19.48 -14.86 8.47
N THR A 457 20.79 -15.09 8.61
CA THR A 457 21.42 -16.41 8.58
C THR A 457 22.74 -16.37 9.35
N LEU A 458 23.44 -17.51 9.45
CA LEU A 458 24.66 -17.65 10.24
C LEU A 458 25.72 -16.59 9.93
N ASN A 459 26.48 -16.22 10.96
CA ASN A 459 27.65 -15.33 10.89
C ASN A 459 27.31 -13.87 10.51
N ASN A 460 26.26 -13.28 11.10
CA ASN A 460 25.84 -11.90 10.84
C ASN A 460 25.58 -11.62 9.34
N LYS A 461 24.90 -12.55 8.67
CA LYS A 461 24.56 -12.44 7.24
C LYS A 461 23.07 -12.49 7.02
N TYR A 462 22.68 -12.17 5.79
CA TYR A 462 21.31 -12.19 5.31
C TYR A 462 21.24 -12.96 3.99
N LYS A 463 20.12 -13.63 3.72
CA LYS A 463 19.90 -14.40 2.49
C LYS A 463 18.42 -14.41 2.09
N GLN A 464 18.15 -14.77 0.84
CA GLN A 464 16.81 -15.13 0.39
C GLN A 464 16.51 -16.60 0.76
N VAL A 465 15.31 -16.85 1.26
CA VAL A 465 14.81 -18.17 1.66
C VAL A 465 13.44 -18.45 1.05
N SER A 466 13.07 -19.73 0.96
CA SER A 466 11.76 -20.16 0.48
C SER A 466 11.38 -21.48 1.14
N GLY A 467 10.17 -21.54 1.70
CA GLY A 467 9.64 -22.71 2.37
C GLY A 467 8.41 -22.41 3.23
N THR A 468 7.62 -23.44 3.52
CA THR A 468 6.52 -23.33 4.51
C THR A 468 7.04 -23.05 5.93
N SER A 469 8.32 -23.35 6.20
CA SER A 469 9.02 -23.00 7.44
C SER A 469 9.02 -21.49 7.69
N ASP A 470 9.22 -20.71 6.63
CA ASP A 470 9.30 -19.26 6.68
C ASP A 470 7.90 -18.66 6.86
N SER A 471 6.92 -19.22 6.16
CA SER A 471 5.50 -18.86 6.32
C SER A 471 4.99 -19.13 7.75
N ALA A 472 5.36 -20.25 8.34
CA ALA A 472 5.04 -20.56 9.74
C ALA A 472 5.67 -19.56 10.71
N ALA A 473 6.92 -19.13 10.45
CA ALA A 473 7.57 -18.07 11.22
C ALA A 473 6.80 -16.74 11.11
N ILE A 474 6.30 -16.39 9.92
CA ILE A 474 5.47 -15.19 9.73
C ILE A 474 4.22 -15.24 10.60
N VAL A 475 3.46 -16.34 10.50
CA VAL A 475 2.24 -16.52 11.28
C VAL A 475 2.53 -16.56 12.77
N THR A 476 3.64 -17.18 13.21
CA THR A 476 4.08 -17.14 14.61
C THR A 476 4.24 -15.70 15.11
N GLY A 477 4.86 -14.82 14.32
CA GLY A 477 5.00 -13.40 14.65
C GLY A 477 3.66 -12.67 14.74
N ILE A 478 2.75 -12.91 13.80
CA ILE A 478 1.39 -12.32 13.83
C ILE A 478 0.63 -12.80 15.07
N VAL A 479 0.70 -14.10 15.39
CA VAL A 479 0.08 -14.66 16.60
C VAL A 479 0.68 -14.06 17.87
N ALA A 480 1.99 -13.77 17.89
CA ALA A 480 2.61 -13.07 19.01
C ALA A 480 2.06 -11.64 19.17
N LEU A 481 1.86 -10.89 18.07
CA LEU A 481 1.19 -9.58 18.12
C LEU A 481 -0.24 -9.69 18.68
N MET A 482 -1.00 -10.70 18.23
CA MET A 482 -2.35 -10.96 18.73
C MET A 482 -2.36 -11.27 20.23
N LYS A 483 -1.46 -12.14 20.71
CA LYS A 483 -1.35 -12.50 22.14
C LYS A 483 -0.77 -11.38 22.99
N SER A 484 0.09 -10.51 22.43
CA SER A 484 0.57 -9.32 23.14
C SER A 484 -0.59 -8.36 23.43
N GLU A 485 -1.46 -8.14 22.45
CA GLU A 485 -2.63 -7.26 22.60
C GLU A 485 -3.73 -7.92 23.46
N LYS A 486 -3.97 -9.23 23.30
CA LYS A 486 -4.96 -9.98 24.07
C LYS A 486 -4.40 -11.33 24.54
N PRO A 487 -3.71 -11.37 25.71
CA PRO A 487 -3.01 -12.56 26.21
C PRO A 487 -3.87 -13.80 26.43
N GLY A 488 -5.18 -13.62 26.66
CA GLY A 488 -6.12 -14.71 26.92
C GLY A 488 -6.64 -15.45 25.68
N LEU A 489 -6.18 -15.10 24.47
CA LEU A 489 -6.63 -15.74 23.23
C LEU A 489 -6.25 -17.23 23.19
N THR A 490 -7.24 -18.08 22.91
CA THR A 490 -7.01 -19.52 22.71
C THR A 490 -6.50 -19.82 21.30
N SER A 491 -5.86 -20.97 21.11
CA SER A 491 -5.41 -21.42 19.78
C SER A 491 -6.56 -21.53 18.77
N GLU A 492 -7.76 -21.93 19.20
CA GLU A 492 -8.94 -22.00 18.33
C GLU A 492 -9.46 -20.62 17.94
N GLU A 493 -9.49 -19.66 18.86
CA GLU A 493 -9.86 -18.27 18.57
C GLU A 493 -8.86 -17.63 17.60
N ILE A 494 -7.56 -17.84 17.84
CA ILE A 494 -6.48 -17.33 16.98
C ILE A 494 -6.64 -17.90 15.56
N LYS A 495 -6.79 -19.23 15.44
CA LYS A 495 -6.99 -19.90 14.16
C LYS A 495 -8.22 -19.35 13.42
N THR A 496 -9.31 -19.11 14.14
CA THR A 496 -10.54 -18.54 13.59
C THR A 496 -10.32 -17.13 13.07
N ILE A 497 -9.68 -16.26 13.88
CA ILE A 497 -9.35 -14.89 13.48
C ILE A 497 -8.48 -14.88 12.22
N LEU A 498 -7.42 -15.69 12.17
CA LEU A 498 -6.53 -15.78 11.01
C LEU A 498 -7.28 -16.18 9.74
N LYS A 499 -8.20 -17.16 9.83
CA LYS A 499 -9.02 -17.61 8.69
C LYS A 499 -10.02 -16.56 8.22
N GLU A 500 -10.64 -15.83 9.14
CA GLU A 500 -11.67 -14.83 8.81
C GLU A 500 -11.07 -13.49 8.32
N THR A 501 -9.76 -13.32 8.44
CA THR A 501 -9.07 -12.05 8.11
C THR A 501 -8.16 -12.15 6.89
N ILE A 502 -8.20 -13.28 6.18
CA ILE A 502 -7.45 -13.53 4.94
C ILE A 502 -7.72 -12.43 3.91
N LYS A 503 -6.64 -11.94 3.28
CA LYS A 503 -6.64 -10.98 2.17
C LYS A 503 -5.72 -11.53 1.09
N ASN A 504 -6.14 -11.48 -0.18
CA ASN A 504 -5.35 -11.98 -1.31
C ASN A 504 -4.83 -13.42 -1.11
N ASN A 505 -5.69 -14.29 -0.54
CA ASN A 505 -5.39 -15.69 -0.18
C ASN A 505 -4.30 -15.90 0.88
N MET A 506 -3.81 -14.84 1.53
CA MET A 506 -2.80 -14.92 2.58
C MET A 506 -3.30 -14.34 3.91
N VAL A 507 -2.58 -14.65 4.99
CA VAL A 507 -2.74 -13.99 6.28
C VAL A 507 -2.57 -12.48 6.13
N ASN A 508 -3.35 -11.72 6.90
CA ASN A 508 -3.28 -10.26 6.93
C ASN A 508 -3.17 -9.77 8.37
N ALA A 509 -2.01 -9.26 8.75
CA ALA A 509 -1.72 -8.86 10.13
C ALA A 509 -2.63 -7.71 10.58
N TYR A 510 -2.85 -6.72 9.71
CA TYR A 510 -3.70 -5.57 10.03
C TYR A 510 -5.16 -5.97 10.35
N ASN A 511 -5.80 -6.73 9.46
CA ASN A 511 -7.17 -7.21 9.67
C ASN A 511 -7.27 -8.11 10.90
N ALA A 512 -6.27 -8.99 11.14
CA ALA A 512 -6.21 -9.81 12.34
C ALA A 512 -6.17 -8.94 13.61
N MET A 513 -5.33 -7.90 13.64
CA MET A 513 -5.22 -7.00 14.79
C MET A 513 -6.46 -6.13 15.00
N LEU A 514 -7.13 -5.66 13.92
CA LEU A 514 -8.42 -4.97 14.04
C LEU A 514 -9.44 -5.85 14.76
N LYS A 515 -9.51 -7.14 14.37
CA LYS A 515 -10.43 -8.11 14.97
C LYS A 515 -10.09 -8.39 16.43
N VAL A 516 -8.80 -8.58 16.77
CA VAL A 516 -8.34 -8.77 18.15
C VAL A 516 -8.69 -7.59 19.05
N LYS A 517 -8.52 -6.36 18.56
CA LYS A 517 -8.82 -5.13 19.28
C LYS A 517 -10.32 -4.83 19.38
N GLY A 518 -11.19 -5.63 18.75
CA GLY A 518 -12.62 -5.37 18.67
C GLY A 518 -12.94 -4.08 17.92
N ILE A 519 -12.00 -3.59 17.11
CA ILE A 519 -12.22 -2.43 16.24
C ILE A 519 -13.08 -2.96 15.10
N GLN A 520 -14.37 -2.68 15.16
CA GLN A 520 -15.19 -2.81 13.97
C GLN A 520 -14.53 -1.92 12.92
N LYS A 521 -14.15 -2.53 11.79
CA LYS A 521 -13.97 -1.76 10.58
C LYS A 521 -15.30 -1.03 10.43
N THR A 522 -15.37 0.25 10.78
CA THR A 522 -16.13 1.14 9.93
C THR A 522 -15.53 0.82 8.58
N GLU A 523 -16.26 0.09 7.75
CA GLU A 523 -16.01 0.12 6.33
C GLU A 523 -16.22 1.59 5.96
N ASN A 524 -15.20 2.40 6.23
CA ASN A 524 -14.79 3.45 5.36
C ASN A 524 -14.49 2.73 4.04
N ILE A 525 -15.56 2.36 3.31
CA ILE A 525 -15.68 2.79 1.93
C ILE A 525 -15.06 4.18 1.97
N THR A 526 -13.84 4.31 1.45
CA THR A 526 -13.08 5.53 1.65
C THR A 526 -14.03 6.69 1.35
N THR A 527 -13.98 7.75 2.15
CA THR A 527 -14.84 8.91 1.91
C THR A 527 -14.71 9.38 0.45
N THR A 528 -13.61 9.06 -0.23
CA THR A 528 -13.42 9.10 -1.67
C THR A 528 -14.37 8.19 -2.47
N ASP A 529 -14.45 6.89 -2.22
CA ASP A 529 -15.35 5.97 -2.94
C ASP A 529 -16.83 6.25 -2.68
N THR A 530 -17.19 6.64 -1.44
CA THR A 530 -18.58 7.03 -1.12
C THR A 530 -18.91 8.42 -1.69
N GLN A 531 -17.96 9.37 -1.73
CA GLN A 531 -18.17 10.69 -2.34
C GLN A 531 -18.19 10.62 -3.86
N ILE A 532 -17.41 9.74 -4.48
CA ILE A 532 -17.45 9.48 -5.93
C ILE A 532 -18.79 8.82 -6.26
N ALA A 533 -19.20 7.78 -5.52
CA ALA A 533 -20.51 7.15 -5.70
C ALA A 533 -21.69 8.11 -5.43
N THR A 534 -21.65 8.96 -4.40
CA THR A 534 -22.73 9.95 -4.14
C THR A 534 -22.72 11.11 -5.12
N LYS A 535 -21.56 11.50 -5.67
CA LYS A 535 -21.45 12.51 -6.72
C LYS A 535 -21.97 11.98 -8.06
N ASP A 536 -21.73 10.71 -8.36
CA ASP A 536 -22.25 10.02 -9.54
C ASP A 536 -23.74 9.68 -9.39
N MET A 537 -24.24 9.32 -8.19
CA MET A 537 -25.67 9.13 -7.91
C MET A 537 -26.47 10.45 -7.91
N GLY A 538 -25.82 11.56 -7.54
CA GLY A 538 -26.40 12.90 -7.63
C GLY A 538 -26.64 13.36 -9.08
N ALA A 539 -25.84 12.85 -10.04
CA ALA A 539 -26.04 13.08 -11.47
C ALA A 539 -27.28 12.36 -12.04
N ILE A 540 -27.85 11.41 -11.27
CA ILE A 540 -29.02 10.59 -11.62
C ILE A 540 -30.29 11.04 -10.86
N GLY A 541 -30.23 12.15 -10.11
CA GLY A 541 -31.41 12.76 -9.49
C GLY A 541 -31.83 12.24 -8.11
N ILE A 542 -31.01 11.43 -7.43
CA ILE A 542 -31.32 10.94 -6.06
C ILE A 542 -30.83 11.96 -5.02
N LYS A 543 -31.75 12.48 -4.17
CA LYS A 543 -31.45 13.55 -3.20
C LYS A 543 -30.73 13.03 -1.94
N GLN A 544 -29.82 13.86 -1.43
CA GLN A 544 -28.89 13.64 -0.30
C GLN A 544 -29.53 13.26 1.05
N GLY A 545 -30.87 13.33 1.17
CA GLY A 545 -31.62 12.95 2.38
C GLY A 545 -32.12 11.51 2.41
N GLU A 546 -32.03 10.76 1.31
CA GLU A 546 -32.47 9.36 1.23
C GLU A 546 -31.33 8.36 1.47
N SER A 547 -30.07 8.81 1.45
CA SER A 547 -28.88 7.97 1.63
C SER A 547 -28.51 7.69 3.09
N THR A 548 -29.03 8.46 4.05
CA THR A 548 -28.70 8.31 5.48
C THR A 548 -29.48 7.17 6.16
N GLY A 549 -30.52 6.65 5.51
CA GLY A 549 -31.32 5.51 6.00
C GLY A 549 -30.83 4.12 5.55
N MET A 550 -29.88 4.03 4.61
CA MET A 550 -29.48 2.76 3.98
C MET A 550 -28.50 1.92 4.82
N GLY A 551 -27.88 2.51 5.85
CA GLY A 551 -26.92 1.83 6.74
C GLY A 551 -27.54 1.04 7.90
N LYS A 552 -28.87 0.97 7.99
CA LYS A 552 -29.61 0.21 9.02
C LYS A 552 -30.76 -0.59 8.41
N GLY A 553 -30.48 -1.53 7.51
CA GLY A 553 -31.43 -2.60 7.16
C GLY A 553 -32.86 -2.17 6.77
N ASN A 554 -33.07 -0.95 6.30
CA ASN A 554 -34.37 -0.54 5.76
C ASN A 554 -34.35 -0.77 4.27
N ILE A 555 -35.13 -1.79 3.89
CA ILE A 555 -35.56 -2.11 2.53
C ILE A 555 -36.02 -0.80 1.87
N LEU A 556 -35.24 -0.29 0.92
CA LEU A 556 -35.83 0.58 -0.11
C LEU A 556 -36.91 -0.23 -0.82
N ASP A 557 -38.02 0.44 -1.16
CA ASP A 557 -39.10 -0.17 -1.93
C ASP A 557 -38.54 -0.92 -3.14
N LYS A 558 -39.07 -2.13 -3.42
CA LYS A 558 -38.55 -3.00 -4.49
C LYS A 558 -38.45 -2.27 -5.82
N GLU A 559 -39.39 -1.37 -6.09
CA GLU A 559 -39.41 -0.54 -7.29
C GLU A 559 -38.21 0.41 -7.38
N LYS A 560 -37.80 1.02 -6.27
CA LYS A 560 -36.72 2.01 -6.22
C LYS A 560 -35.33 1.37 -6.37
N ASN A 561 -35.16 0.15 -5.86
CA ASN A 561 -33.93 -0.64 -6.09
C ASN A 561 -33.79 -1.09 -7.55
N SER A 562 -34.91 -1.43 -8.19
CA SER A 562 -34.95 -1.83 -9.61
C SER A 562 -34.72 -0.64 -10.56
N GLU A 563 -35.12 0.58 -10.18
CA GLU A 563 -34.79 1.81 -10.91
C GLU A 563 -33.29 2.16 -10.82
N ILE A 564 -32.70 2.08 -9.63
CA ILE A 564 -31.26 2.30 -9.43
C ILE A 564 -30.44 1.29 -10.23
N LEU A 565 -30.83 0.02 -10.19
CA LEU A 565 -30.20 -1.05 -10.96
C LEU A 565 -30.27 -0.79 -12.47
N LEU A 566 -31.42 -0.35 -12.98
CA LEU A 566 -31.59 -0.03 -14.40
C LEU A 566 -30.63 1.09 -14.83
N GLU A 567 -30.47 2.13 -14.02
CA GLU A 567 -29.59 3.22 -14.41
C GLU A 567 -28.10 2.86 -14.33
N VAL A 568 -27.71 2.06 -13.33
CA VAL A 568 -26.35 1.51 -13.26
C VAL A 568 -26.02 0.71 -14.52
N LEU A 569 -26.96 -0.14 -14.96
CA LEU A 569 -26.76 -0.99 -16.13
C LEU A 569 -26.74 -0.21 -17.45
N LYS A 570 -27.30 1.01 -17.51
CA LYS A 570 -27.20 1.91 -18.68
C LYS A 570 -25.86 2.65 -18.77
N SER A 571 -25.11 2.76 -17.68
CA SER A 571 -23.84 3.47 -17.67
C SER A 571 -22.76 2.70 -18.43
N THR A 572 -22.06 3.39 -19.35
CA THR A 572 -21.08 2.79 -20.26
C THR A 572 -19.67 2.69 -19.67
N ASP A 573 -19.36 3.37 -18.55
CA ASP A 573 -17.99 3.45 -18.05
C ASP A 573 -17.93 3.79 -16.55
N ASN A 574 -18.23 2.81 -15.68
CA ASN A 574 -18.09 3.08 -14.24
C ASN A 574 -17.90 1.80 -13.39
N THR A 575 -16.64 1.38 -13.25
CA THR A 575 -16.19 0.26 -12.40
C THR A 575 -16.72 0.37 -10.97
N HIS A 576 -16.87 1.58 -10.44
CA HIS A 576 -17.36 1.84 -9.08
C HIS A 576 -18.85 1.50 -8.90
N LEU A 577 -19.70 1.78 -9.89
CA LEU A 577 -21.13 1.44 -9.86
C LEU A 577 -21.36 -0.07 -10.07
N GLN A 578 -20.53 -0.73 -10.87
CA GLN A 578 -20.56 -2.19 -11.01
C GLN A 578 -20.18 -2.91 -9.70
N ILE A 579 -19.19 -2.39 -8.97
CA ILE A 579 -18.83 -2.87 -7.62
C ILE A 579 -19.99 -2.65 -6.64
N PHE A 580 -20.65 -1.49 -6.70
CA PHE A 580 -21.82 -1.20 -5.87
C PHE A 580 -22.98 -2.17 -6.12
N THR A 581 -23.34 -2.42 -7.38
CA THR A 581 -24.38 -3.38 -7.75
C THR A 581 -24.02 -4.81 -7.39
N LYS A 582 -22.75 -5.22 -7.55
CA LYS A 582 -22.25 -6.53 -7.09
C LYS A 582 -22.50 -6.70 -5.59
N ASN A 583 -22.26 -5.67 -4.79
CA ASN A 583 -22.48 -5.70 -3.34
C ASN A 583 -23.97 -5.75 -2.97
N LEU A 584 -24.84 -5.00 -3.68
CA LEU A 584 -26.29 -5.05 -3.45
C LEU A 584 -26.87 -6.45 -3.69
N VAL A 585 -26.43 -7.13 -4.75
CA VAL A 585 -26.88 -8.49 -5.09
C VAL A 585 -26.27 -9.52 -4.12
N LYS A 586 -24.98 -9.39 -3.76
CA LYS A 586 -24.31 -10.29 -2.81
C LYS A 586 -24.93 -10.23 -1.41
N ASN A 587 -25.39 -9.05 -0.99
CA ASN A 587 -26.00 -8.84 0.33
C ASN A 587 -27.50 -9.20 0.37
N GLY A 588 -28.08 -9.71 -0.72
CA GLY A 588 -29.48 -10.16 -0.77
C GLY A 588 -30.51 -9.02 -0.88
N ASN A 589 -30.07 -7.78 -1.13
CA ASN A 589 -30.96 -6.63 -1.28
C ASN A 589 -31.68 -6.63 -2.64
N ILE A 590 -31.10 -7.28 -3.65
CA ILE A 590 -31.70 -7.51 -4.97
C ILE A 590 -31.62 -9.01 -5.29
N PRO A 591 -32.76 -9.69 -5.55
CA PRO A 591 -32.74 -11.10 -5.95
C PRO A 591 -32.05 -11.30 -7.30
N VAL A 592 -31.24 -12.35 -7.45
CA VAL A 592 -30.55 -12.68 -8.72
C VAL A 592 -31.56 -12.86 -9.87
N GLN A 593 -32.77 -13.35 -9.58
CA GLN A 593 -33.85 -13.53 -10.54
C GLN A 593 -34.32 -12.21 -11.17
N GLU A 594 -34.15 -11.08 -10.47
CA GLU A 594 -34.51 -9.77 -10.98
C GLU A 594 -33.57 -9.32 -12.10
N LEU A 595 -32.30 -9.76 -12.07
CA LEU A 595 -31.33 -9.52 -13.15
C LEU A 595 -31.74 -10.16 -14.48
N ALA A 596 -32.60 -11.20 -14.45
CA ALA A 596 -33.12 -11.83 -15.65
C ALA A 596 -33.91 -10.84 -16.54
N LYS A 597 -34.60 -9.87 -15.93
CA LYS A 597 -35.37 -8.84 -16.65
C LYS A 597 -34.45 -7.96 -17.51
N TYR A 598 -33.28 -7.62 -16.99
CA TYR A 598 -32.31 -6.76 -17.67
C TYR A 598 -31.45 -7.52 -18.68
N TYR A 599 -31.19 -8.80 -18.44
CA TYR A 599 -30.63 -9.69 -19.46
C TYR A 599 -31.54 -9.80 -20.69
N GLN A 600 -32.86 -9.71 -20.52
CA GLN A 600 -33.83 -9.69 -21.63
C GLN A 600 -33.99 -8.30 -22.28
N SER A 601 -33.21 -7.29 -21.87
CA SER A 601 -33.29 -5.95 -22.44
C SER A 601 -32.94 -5.95 -23.94
N SER A 602 -33.59 -5.09 -24.71
CA SER A 602 -33.19 -4.80 -26.10
C SER A 602 -31.88 -4.00 -26.17
N ASP A 603 -31.48 -3.35 -25.07
CA ASP A 603 -30.24 -2.59 -24.97
C ASP A 603 -29.03 -3.51 -24.71
N ARG A 604 -28.10 -3.53 -25.67
CA ARG A 604 -26.92 -4.39 -25.66
C ARG A 604 -25.95 -4.09 -24.52
N THR A 605 -25.87 -2.83 -24.09
CA THR A 605 -25.01 -2.39 -22.98
C THR A 605 -25.56 -2.91 -21.66
N ILE A 606 -26.88 -2.79 -21.46
CA ILE A 606 -27.57 -3.33 -20.29
C ILE A 606 -27.35 -4.85 -20.20
N ARG A 607 -27.47 -5.57 -21.32
CA ARG A 607 -27.24 -7.02 -21.36
C ARG A 607 -25.79 -7.40 -21.01
N ILE A 608 -24.79 -6.69 -21.56
CA ILE A 608 -23.37 -6.92 -21.23
C ILE A 608 -23.12 -6.70 -19.74
N ASN A 609 -23.54 -5.54 -19.22
CA ASN A 609 -23.31 -5.16 -17.83
C ASN A 609 -24.00 -6.15 -16.89
N THR A 610 -25.21 -6.60 -17.22
CA THR A 610 -25.93 -7.64 -16.46
C THR A 610 -25.12 -8.93 -16.37
N ILE A 611 -24.52 -9.35 -17.48
CA ILE A 611 -23.74 -10.60 -17.57
C ILE A 611 -22.40 -10.49 -16.86
N GLN A 612 -21.77 -9.32 -16.85
CA GLN A 612 -20.58 -9.06 -16.03
C GLN A 612 -20.92 -9.14 -14.54
N VAL A 613 -22.03 -8.54 -14.10
CA VAL A 613 -22.50 -8.63 -12.72
C VAL A 613 -22.77 -10.11 -12.33
N LEU A 614 -23.49 -10.86 -13.16
CA LEU A 614 -23.74 -12.31 -12.94
C LEU A 614 -22.44 -13.13 -12.92
N GLY A 615 -21.48 -12.78 -13.79
CA GLY A 615 -20.15 -13.36 -13.87
C GLY A 615 -19.33 -13.21 -12.60
N GLU A 616 -19.59 -12.20 -11.80
CA GLU A 616 -18.85 -11.88 -10.58
C GLU A 616 -19.49 -12.43 -9.30
N ILE A 617 -20.70 -12.99 -9.38
CA ILE A 617 -21.46 -13.49 -8.22
C ILE A 617 -21.31 -15.03 -8.09
N GLU A 618 -20.99 -15.51 -6.89
CA GLU A 618 -20.95 -16.95 -6.57
C GLU A 618 -22.35 -17.48 -6.21
N ASN A 619 -23.23 -17.62 -7.21
CA ASN A 619 -24.60 -18.07 -7.02
C ASN A 619 -25.01 -19.07 -8.12
N LYS A 620 -25.70 -20.16 -7.74
CA LYS A 620 -26.14 -21.23 -8.66
C LYS A 620 -27.10 -20.74 -9.74
N GLU A 621 -27.99 -19.80 -9.42
CA GLU A 621 -28.94 -19.22 -10.37
C GLU A 621 -28.22 -18.29 -11.36
N ALA A 622 -27.19 -17.58 -10.91
CA ALA A 622 -26.34 -16.77 -11.79
C ALA A 622 -25.60 -17.64 -12.81
N LEU A 623 -25.10 -18.81 -12.41
CA LEU A 623 -24.51 -19.79 -13.33
C LEU A 623 -25.52 -20.27 -14.38
N VAL A 624 -26.75 -20.60 -13.97
CA VAL A 624 -27.83 -20.99 -14.90
C VAL A 624 -28.14 -19.88 -15.90
N MET A 625 -28.10 -18.61 -15.48
CA MET A 625 -28.30 -17.47 -16.39
C MET A 625 -27.13 -17.30 -17.37
N LEU A 626 -25.89 -17.46 -16.91
CA LEU A 626 -24.70 -17.42 -17.79
C LEU A 626 -24.75 -18.57 -18.83
N GLU A 627 -25.18 -19.77 -18.44
CA GLU A 627 -25.34 -20.89 -19.38
C GLU A 627 -26.43 -20.63 -20.42
N LYS A 628 -27.53 -19.95 -20.04
CA LYS A 628 -28.52 -19.47 -21.01
C LYS A 628 -27.94 -18.41 -21.95
N ALA A 629 -27.07 -17.54 -21.43
CA ALA A 629 -26.43 -16.47 -22.20
C ALA A 629 -25.38 -16.94 -23.20
N LEU A 630 -24.93 -18.19 -23.14
CA LEU A 630 -24.18 -18.82 -24.24
C LEU A 630 -24.96 -18.89 -25.54
N LYS A 631 -26.30 -18.86 -25.48
CA LYS A 631 -27.21 -18.86 -26.64
C LYS A 631 -27.74 -17.47 -26.98
N ASP A 632 -27.25 -16.42 -26.32
CA ASP A 632 -27.66 -15.04 -26.61
C ASP A 632 -27.35 -14.68 -28.06
N GLU A 633 -28.17 -13.88 -28.72
CA GLU A 633 -27.96 -13.43 -30.10
C GLU A 633 -26.71 -12.54 -30.25
N TYR A 634 -26.29 -11.87 -29.19
CA TYR A 634 -25.18 -10.93 -29.19
C TYR A 634 -23.87 -11.57 -28.74
N TYR A 635 -22.88 -11.54 -29.62
CA TYR A 635 -21.63 -12.28 -29.44
C TYR A 635 -20.83 -11.86 -28.20
N LYS A 636 -20.83 -10.58 -27.81
CA LYS A 636 -20.11 -10.13 -26.59
C LYS A 636 -20.68 -10.76 -25.33
N VAL A 637 -22.01 -10.89 -25.26
CA VAL A 637 -22.68 -11.55 -24.14
C VAL A 637 -22.34 -13.04 -24.10
N ARG A 638 -22.36 -13.72 -25.25
CA ARG A 638 -21.91 -15.12 -25.36
C ARG A 638 -20.46 -15.33 -24.91
N MET A 639 -19.55 -14.47 -25.38
CA MET A 639 -18.11 -14.57 -25.07
C MET A 639 -17.81 -14.30 -23.60
N ILE A 640 -18.40 -13.25 -23.01
CA ILE A 640 -18.22 -12.94 -21.60
C ILE A 640 -18.79 -14.08 -20.74
N SER A 641 -19.95 -14.62 -21.12
CA SER A 641 -20.56 -15.76 -20.42
C SER A 641 -19.68 -17.02 -20.49
N TYR A 642 -19.12 -17.32 -21.67
CA TYR A 642 -18.16 -18.41 -21.84
C TYR A 642 -16.94 -18.24 -20.95
N LEU A 643 -16.33 -17.05 -20.91
CA LEU A 643 -15.14 -16.79 -20.09
C LEU A 643 -15.43 -17.00 -18.60
N TYR A 644 -16.56 -16.48 -18.11
CA TYR A 644 -16.95 -16.67 -16.72
C TYR A 644 -17.31 -18.12 -16.41
N LEU A 645 -18.00 -18.83 -17.30
CA LEU A 645 -18.33 -20.24 -17.11
C LEU A 645 -17.09 -21.13 -17.14
N LYS A 646 -16.16 -20.91 -18.09
CA LYS A 646 -14.88 -21.62 -18.16
C LYS A 646 -14.07 -21.39 -16.89
N LYS A 647 -13.98 -20.12 -16.43
CA LYS A 647 -13.29 -19.77 -15.19
C LYS A 647 -13.92 -20.45 -13.96
N LYS A 648 -15.26 -20.46 -13.86
CA LYS A 648 -15.99 -20.95 -12.68
C LYS A 648 -16.14 -22.47 -12.62
N THR A 649 -16.20 -23.14 -13.76
CA THR A 649 -16.54 -24.57 -13.81
C THR A 649 -15.43 -25.43 -14.40
N GLY A 650 -14.44 -24.82 -15.05
CA GLY A 650 -13.38 -25.52 -15.78
C GLY A 650 -13.85 -26.25 -17.04
N LYS A 651 -15.15 -26.24 -17.35
CA LYS A 651 -15.73 -26.95 -18.49
C LYS A 651 -15.60 -26.13 -19.76
N GLU A 652 -15.41 -26.84 -20.88
CA GLU A 652 -15.57 -26.24 -22.20
C GLU A 652 -17.05 -26.17 -22.56
N TYR A 653 -17.46 -25.00 -23.06
CA TYR A 653 -18.83 -24.76 -23.51
C TYR A 653 -18.82 -24.39 -24.98
N THR A 654 -19.75 -24.99 -25.74
CA THR A 654 -19.93 -24.66 -27.16
C THR A 654 -20.66 -23.33 -27.29
N VAL A 655 -20.03 -22.34 -27.92
CA VAL A 655 -20.59 -21.00 -28.11
C VAL A 655 -21.42 -20.87 -29.41
N PHE A 656 -21.29 -21.83 -30.34
CA PHE A 656 -21.94 -21.85 -31.66
C PHE A 656 -22.47 -23.24 -32.05
N SER A 657 -23.62 -23.33 -32.74
CA SER A 657 -24.32 -24.60 -32.95
C SER A 657 -23.80 -25.44 -34.13
N HIS A 658 -23.96 -26.77 -34.05
CA HIS A 658 -23.34 -27.79 -34.91
C HIS A 658 -23.68 -27.79 -36.42
N LYS A 659 -24.59 -26.95 -36.92
CA LYS A 659 -24.86 -26.82 -38.38
C LYS A 659 -23.88 -25.90 -39.13
N GLU A 660 -22.91 -25.34 -38.42
CA GLU A 660 -21.92 -24.39 -38.93
C GLU A 660 -20.49 -25.00 -38.94
N SER A 661 -20.37 -26.29 -39.27
CA SER A 661 -19.12 -27.07 -39.16
C SER A 661 -18.06 -26.79 -40.24
N GLY A 662 -18.34 -25.90 -41.19
CA GLY A 662 -17.35 -25.34 -42.14
C GLY A 662 -16.81 -23.96 -41.74
N ALA A 663 -17.37 -23.34 -40.69
CA ALA A 663 -17.12 -21.95 -40.32
C ALA A 663 -15.82 -21.73 -39.49
N ASN A 664 -15.19 -22.79 -38.97
CA ASN A 664 -13.99 -22.70 -38.14
C ASN A 664 -12.72 -22.18 -38.85
N LYS A 665 -12.68 -22.14 -40.18
CA LYS A 665 -11.46 -21.76 -40.92
C LYS A 665 -11.51 -20.39 -41.57
N ILE A 666 -12.71 -19.81 -41.71
CA ILE A 666 -12.96 -18.56 -42.45
C ILE A 666 -13.55 -17.45 -41.54
N ILE A 667 -14.10 -17.78 -40.37
CA ILE A 667 -14.38 -16.78 -39.30
C ILE A 667 -13.09 -16.07 -38.84
N ILE A 668 -11.97 -16.78 -38.93
CA ILE A 668 -10.60 -16.28 -38.80
C ILE A 668 -10.22 -15.30 -39.93
N ASP A 669 -10.79 -15.43 -41.12
CA ASP A 669 -10.43 -14.64 -42.31
C ASP A 669 -11.17 -13.32 -42.45
N VAL A 670 -11.56 -12.82 -41.28
CA VAL A 670 -11.74 -11.42 -41.08
C VAL A 670 -13.09 -11.03 -41.68
N LEU A 671 -14.15 -11.14 -40.89
CA LEU A 671 -15.20 -10.14 -40.94
C LEU A 671 -14.51 -8.82 -40.48
N LYS A 672 -13.70 -8.08 -41.27
CA LYS A 672 -13.84 -7.56 -42.68
C LYS A 672 -15.27 -7.41 -43.16
N SER A 673 -16.19 -7.11 -42.27
CA SER A 673 -17.23 -6.15 -42.60
C SER A 673 -16.97 -4.85 -41.85
N TYR A 674 -15.69 -4.56 -41.64
CA TYR A 674 -15.16 -3.21 -41.43
C TYR A 674 -15.47 -2.30 -42.64
N GLU A 675 -15.76 -2.88 -43.82
CA GLU A 675 -16.05 -2.14 -45.05
C GLU A 675 -17.44 -1.47 -45.10
N GLU A 676 -18.38 -1.79 -44.20
CA GLU A 676 -19.69 -1.10 -44.16
C GLU A 676 -19.77 0.05 -43.13
N ILE A 677 -18.87 0.09 -42.14
CA ILE A 677 -18.86 1.14 -41.10
C ILE A 677 -17.94 2.31 -41.47
N GLU A 678 -16.91 2.09 -42.28
CA GLU A 678 -16.07 3.17 -42.81
C GLU A 678 -16.86 4.18 -43.68
N LYS A 679 -18.05 3.81 -44.16
CA LYS A 679 -18.92 4.73 -44.91
C LYS A 679 -19.79 5.68 -44.06
N GLN A 680 -19.78 5.61 -42.72
CA GLN A 680 -20.77 6.38 -41.93
C GLN A 680 -20.28 7.33 -40.84
N LEU A 681 -19.02 7.37 -40.40
CA LEU A 681 -18.68 8.30 -39.31
C LEU A 681 -17.29 8.98 -39.45
N PRO A 682 -17.27 10.29 -39.74
CA PRO A 682 -16.15 11.17 -39.45
C PRO A 682 -16.15 11.57 -37.97
N GLU A 683 -14.96 11.89 -37.45
CA GLU A 683 -14.68 12.35 -36.09
C GLU A 683 -14.82 11.30 -34.97
N TYR A 684 -13.70 10.71 -34.54
CA TYR A 684 -13.21 10.85 -33.16
C TYR A 684 -11.78 10.26 -33.05
N GLY A 685 -10.96 10.95 -32.26
CA GLY A 685 -9.51 10.84 -32.25
C GLY A 685 -8.90 9.58 -31.60
N LYS A 686 -7.60 9.45 -31.88
CA LYS A 686 -6.63 8.46 -31.39
C LYS A 686 -6.74 8.17 -29.88
N THR A 687 -7.11 6.94 -29.52
CA THR A 687 -6.60 6.13 -28.37
C THR A 687 -7.29 4.76 -28.22
N GLY A 688 -8.39 4.49 -28.92
CA GLY A 688 -9.13 3.20 -28.79
C GLY A 688 -8.57 2.00 -29.57
N TYR A 689 -7.52 2.19 -30.37
CA TYR A 689 -7.01 1.15 -31.30
C TYR A 689 -5.99 0.20 -30.66
N GLU A 690 -5.22 0.67 -29.67
CA GLU A 690 -4.08 -0.07 -29.09
C GLU A 690 -4.57 -1.17 -28.12
N THR A 691 -5.57 -0.88 -27.30
CA THR A 691 -6.15 -1.84 -26.34
C THR A 691 -6.98 -2.94 -27.00
N PHE A 692 -7.54 -2.67 -28.18
CA PHE A 692 -8.30 -3.65 -28.97
C PHE A 692 -7.38 -4.65 -29.67
N PHE A 693 -6.17 -4.20 -30.02
CA PHE A 693 -5.16 -5.00 -30.69
C PHE A 693 -4.45 -5.97 -29.73
N GLU A 694 -4.09 -5.49 -28.54
CA GLU A 694 -3.46 -6.29 -27.47
C GLU A 694 -4.32 -7.48 -27.01
N ARG A 695 -5.65 -7.28 -26.95
CA ARG A 695 -6.58 -8.34 -26.53
C ARG A 695 -6.87 -9.37 -27.62
N GLY A 696 -6.80 -8.98 -28.90
CA GLY A 696 -6.83 -9.90 -30.03
C GLY A 696 -5.55 -10.74 -30.15
N MET A 697 -4.41 -10.16 -29.77
CA MET A 697 -3.10 -10.80 -29.72
C MET A 697 -3.02 -11.91 -28.65
N LEU A 698 -3.53 -11.65 -27.43
CA LEU A 698 -3.61 -12.65 -26.35
C LEU A 698 -4.47 -13.87 -26.70
N ALA A 699 -5.49 -13.69 -27.55
CA ALA A 699 -6.30 -14.78 -28.08
C ALA A 699 -5.59 -15.59 -29.18
N ALA A 700 -4.72 -14.96 -29.98
CA ALA A 700 -3.95 -15.62 -31.04
C ALA A 700 -2.78 -16.48 -30.51
N MET A 701 -2.26 -16.17 -29.31
CA MET A 701 -1.18 -16.90 -28.64
C MET A 701 -1.52 -18.37 -28.30
N GLY A 702 -2.80 -18.76 -28.37
CA GLY A 702 -3.20 -20.16 -28.24
C GLY A 702 -2.88 -21.04 -29.45
N GLU A 703 -2.66 -20.47 -30.65
CA GLU A 703 -2.67 -21.26 -31.90
C GLU A 703 -1.59 -20.90 -32.96
N ALA A 704 -0.75 -19.87 -32.79
CA ALA A 704 0.24 -19.47 -33.81
C ALA A 704 1.66 -20.04 -33.59
N THR A 705 2.27 -20.64 -34.62
CA THR A 705 3.65 -21.15 -34.57
C THR A 705 4.70 -20.06 -34.86
N ILE A 706 5.90 -20.16 -34.26
CA ILE A 706 7.01 -19.20 -34.45
C ILE A 706 7.30 -18.88 -35.94
N PRO A 707 7.33 -19.84 -36.88
CA PRO A 707 7.52 -19.55 -38.30
C PRO A 707 6.42 -18.66 -38.92
N GLN A 708 5.18 -18.76 -38.46
CA GLN A 708 4.06 -17.95 -38.94
C GLN A 708 4.16 -16.51 -38.43
N ILE A 709 4.61 -16.32 -37.19
CA ILE A 709 4.89 -15.01 -36.61
C ILE A 709 6.03 -14.33 -37.39
N ILE A 710 7.11 -15.07 -37.67
CA ILE A 710 8.24 -14.59 -38.47
C ILE A 710 7.79 -14.14 -39.87
N LYS A 711 6.99 -14.96 -40.56
CA LYS A 711 6.46 -14.61 -41.89
C LYS A 711 5.61 -13.34 -41.85
N SER A 712 4.86 -13.13 -40.77
CA SER A 712 3.99 -11.95 -40.59
C SER A 712 4.77 -10.67 -40.27
N ILE A 713 5.90 -10.78 -39.57
CA ILE A 713 6.83 -9.66 -39.33
C ILE A 713 7.55 -9.27 -40.63
N GLN A 714 7.89 -10.24 -41.47
CA GLN A 714 8.61 -10.03 -42.73
C GLN A 714 7.71 -9.56 -43.89
N ASP A 715 6.40 -9.72 -43.77
CA ASP A 715 5.45 -9.26 -44.78
C ASP A 715 5.28 -7.73 -44.73
N LYS A 716 5.96 -7.05 -45.66
CA LYS A 716 5.96 -5.58 -45.78
C LYS A 716 4.58 -4.97 -46.04
N ASN A 717 3.62 -5.76 -46.51
CA ASN A 717 2.25 -5.29 -46.72
C ASN A 717 1.45 -5.16 -45.41
N LYS A 718 2.01 -5.65 -44.29
CA LYS A 718 1.38 -5.58 -42.97
C LYS A 718 1.69 -4.26 -42.27
N ASN A 719 0.74 -3.80 -41.46
CA ASN A 719 0.83 -2.52 -40.76
C ASN A 719 2.10 -2.42 -39.89
N LYS A 720 2.76 -1.26 -39.92
CA LYS A 720 4.00 -0.98 -39.20
C LYS A 720 3.89 -1.15 -37.68
N ALA A 721 2.77 -0.72 -37.08
CA ALA A 721 2.52 -0.90 -35.64
C ALA A 721 2.31 -2.38 -35.30
N PHE A 722 1.61 -3.13 -36.15
CA PHE A 722 1.45 -4.57 -35.99
C PHE A 722 2.78 -5.32 -36.05
N ARG A 723 3.61 -5.02 -37.06
CA ARG A 723 4.94 -5.62 -37.21
C ARG A 723 5.84 -5.27 -36.00
N LYS A 724 5.75 -4.04 -35.47
CA LYS A 724 6.45 -3.61 -34.25
C LYS A 724 6.01 -4.41 -33.02
N SER A 725 4.70 -4.56 -32.78
CA SER A 725 4.17 -5.33 -31.65
C SER A 725 4.57 -6.81 -31.71
N LEU A 726 4.64 -7.41 -32.90
CA LEU A 726 5.12 -8.77 -33.06
C LEU A 726 6.63 -8.92 -32.76
N VAL A 727 7.43 -7.88 -33.00
CA VAL A 727 8.85 -7.87 -32.60
C VAL A 727 8.99 -7.80 -31.08
N TYR A 728 8.25 -6.91 -30.40
CA TYR A 728 8.20 -6.87 -28.93
C TYR A 728 7.76 -8.20 -28.32
N LEU A 729 6.73 -8.82 -28.91
CA LEU A 729 6.22 -10.12 -28.48
C LEU A 729 7.29 -11.22 -28.52
N ILE A 730 8.09 -11.26 -29.60
CA ILE A 730 9.19 -12.22 -29.73
C ILE A 730 10.30 -11.94 -28.71
N THR A 731 10.52 -10.69 -28.32
CA THR A 731 11.63 -10.30 -27.43
C THR A 731 11.31 -10.36 -25.94
N ASP A 732 10.07 -10.06 -25.52
CA ASP A 732 9.68 -9.99 -24.09
C ASP A 732 9.08 -11.30 -23.55
N GLU A 733 8.18 -11.95 -24.30
CA GLU A 733 7.39 -13.07 -23.75
C GLU A 733 7.93 -14.45 -24.13
N ILE A 734 8.52 -14.57 -25.32
CA ILE A 734 9.14 -15.80 -25.78
C ILE A 734 10.57 -15.84 -25.20
N LYS A 735 10.70 -16.24 -23.92
CA LYS A 735 12.00 -16.62 -23.32
C LYS A 735 12.60 -17.83 -24.07
N ILE A 736 13.11 -17.61 -25.29
CA ILE A 736 13.96 -18.60 -25.96
C ILE A 736 15.29 -17.94 -26.27
N SER A 737 16.07 -17.73 -25.21
CA SER A 737 17.48 -17.35 -25.25
C SER A 737 18.38 -18.34 -26.01
N GLU A 738 17.84 -19.48 -26.46
CA GLU A 738 18.60 -20.53 -27.15
C GLU A 738 18.15 -20.82 -28.60
N ASN A 739 17.14 -20.12 -29.13
CA ASN A 739 16.65 -20.41 -30.49
C ASN A 739 17.43 -19.62 -31.55
N LYS A 740 18.40 -20.31 -32.18
CA LYS A 740 19.22 -19.75 -33.27
C LYS A 740 18.41 -19.18 -34.44
N VAL A 741 17.18 -19.65 -34.66
CA VAL A 741 16.28 -19.11 -35.70
C VAL A 741 15.78 -17.71 -35.32
N VAL A 742 15.42 -17.49 -34.05
CA VAL A 742 14.98 -16.19 -33.55
C VAL A 742 16.13 -15.18 -33.61
N HIS A 743 17.34 -15.58 -33.22
CA HIS A 743 18.55 -14.75 -33.34
C HIS A 743 18.79 -14.34 -34.80
N SER A 744 18.79 -15.31 -35.72
CA SER A 744 19.02 -15.07 -37.16
C SER A 744 17.98 -14.12 -37.77
N VAL A 745 16.73 -14.19 -37.30
CA VAL A 745 15.64 -13.33 -37.79
C VAL A 745 15.75 -11.91 -37.25
N LEU A 746 16.03 -11.73 -35.95
CA LEU A 746 16.24 -10.39 -35.38
C LEU A 746 17.45 -9.70 -36.02
N ILE A 747 18.53 -10.43 -36.28
CA ILE A 747 19.68 -9.94 -37.03
C ILE A 747 19.25 -9.54 -38.45
N LYS A 748 18.50 -10.39 -39.15
CA LYS A 748 18.02 -10.07 -40.50
C LYS A 748 17.11 -8.85 -40.52
N ILE A 749 16.24 -8.65 -39.53
CA ILE A 749 15.39 -7.46 -39.41
C ILE A 749 16.24 -6.21 -39.16
N ALA A 750 17.22 -6.28 -38.26
CA ALA A 750 18.14 -5.18 -38.00
C ALA A 750 18.94 -4.80 -39.27
N LEU A 751 19.37 -5.78 -40.05
CA LEU A 751 20.18 -5.60 -41.26
C LEU A 751 19.37 -5.17 -42.50
N ASP A 752 18.22 -5.78 -42.75
CA ASP A 752 17.52 -5.71 -44.04
C ASP A 752 16.26 -4.82 -44.03
N ASP A 753 15.68 -4.49 -42.88
CA ASP A 753 14.46 -3.66 -42.85
C ASP A 753 14.78 -2.17 -43.01
N THR A 754 14.72 -1.66 -44.24
CA THR A 754 15.08 -0.27 -44.57
C THR A 754 13.96 0.74 -44.39
N GLU A 755 12.76 0.34 -43.95
CA GLU A 755 11.57 1.21 -43.93
C GLU A 755 11.25 1.80 -42.55
N SER A 756 11.89 1.29 -41.50
CA SER A 756 11.63 1.79 -40.14
C SER A 756 12.79 1.58 -39.18
N ASP A 757 13.49 2.65 -38.86
CA ASP A 757 14.51 2.66 -37.80
C ASP A 757 13.96 2.18 -36.45
N VAL A 758 12.69 2.46 -36.13
CA VAL A 758 12.03 1.97 -34.90
C VAL A 758 11.94 0.43 -34.84
N ILE A 759 11.72 -0.25 -35.98
CA ILE A 759 11.59 -1.72 -35.99
C ILE A 759 12.99 -2.34 -35.87
N ARG A 760 13.98 -1.73 -36.51
CA ARG A 760 15.38 -2.12 -36.40
C ARG A 760 15.90 -1.90 -34.98
N ASP A 761 15.53 -0.80 -34.33
CA ASP A 761 15.86 -0.46 -32.95
C ASP A 761 15.28 -1.48 -31.97
N CYS A 762 14.01 -1.85 -32.12
CA CYS A 762 13.40 -2.94 -31.35
C CYS A 762 14.14 -4.27 -31.56
N ALA A 763 14.53 -4.59 -32.80
CA ALA A 763 15.26 -5.82 -33.09
C ALA A 763 16.67 -5.84 -32.45
N VAL A 764 17.40 -4.72 -32.50
CA VAL A 764 18.73 -4.57 -31.89
C VAL A 764 18.66 -4.60 -30.36
N THR A 765 17.63 -3.99 -29.78
CA THR A 765 17.37 -4.06 -28.33
C THR A 765 17.05 -5.49 -27.92
N GLY A 766 16.22 -6.19 -28.70
CA GLY A 766 15.93 -7.61 -28.52
C GLY A 766 17.17 -8.50 -28.54
N ILE A 767 18.10 -8.26 -29.47
CA ILE A 767 19.38 -9.00 -29.52
C ILE A 767 20.20 -8.79 -28.23
N GLY A 768 20.20 -7.57 -27.68
CA GLY A 768 20.87 -7.25 -26.42
C GLY A 768 20.24 -7.96 -25.23
N SER A 769 18.91 -7.95 -25.13
CA SER A 769 18.17 -8.64 -24.06
C SER A 769 18.38 -10.16 -24.07
N LEU A 770 18.62 -10.77 -25.24
CA LEU A 770 18.89 -12.19 -25.38
C LEU A 770 20.36 -12.59 -25.08
N ASN A 771 21.25 -11.62 -24.86
CA ASN A 771 22.67 -11.82 -24.55
C ASN A 771 23.43 -12.77 -25.53
N SER A 772 23.07 -12.72 -26.82
CA SER A 772 23.59 -13.63 -27.84
C SER A 772 24.97 -13.22 -28.36
N LYS A 773 26.04 -13.77 -27.76
CA LYS A 773 27.43 -13.54 -28.22
C LYS A 773 27.67 -13.96 -29.68
N GLU A 774 26.90 -14.92 -30.20
CA GLU A 774 26.95 -15.35 -31.61
C GLU A 774 26.59 -14.21 -32.58
N SER A 775 25.83 -13.20 -32.12
CA SER A 775 25.33 -12.08 -32.92
C SER A 775 26.32 -10.90 -33.01
N LEU A 776 27.37 -10.91 -32.19
CA LEU A 776 28.33 -9.81 -32.05
C LEU A 776 29.10 -9.47 -33.36
N PRO A 777 29.58 -10.44 -34.16
CA PRO A 777 30.26 -10.13 -35.42
C PRO A 777 29.35 -9.39 -36.42
N GLN A 778 28.07 -9.77 -36.50
CA GLN A 778 27.10 -9.18 -37.44
C GLN A 778 26.67 -7.78 -37.00
N LEU A 779 26.53 -7.54 -35.68
CA LEU A 779 26.28 -6.20 -35.14
C LEU A 779 27.47 -5.26 -35.36
N LYS A 780 28.72 -5.74 -35.22
CA LYS A 780 29.92 -4.97 -35.54
C LYS A 780 30.03 -4.64 -37.03
N GLU A 781 29.64 -5.57 -37.90
CA GLU A 781 29.58 -5.31 -39.35
C GLU A 781 28.51 -4.26 -39.69
N LEU A 782 27.34 -4.31 -39.04
CA LEU A 782 26.28 -3.31 -39.18
C LEU A 782 26.73 -1.93 -38.70
N GLN A 783 27.38 -1.86 -37.53
CA GLN A 783 27.96 -0.62 -37.00
C GLN A 783 28.97 -0.01 -37.97
N LYS A 784 29.84 -0.85 -38.57
CA LYS A 784 30.82 -0.40 -39.57
C LYS A 784 30.16 0.11 -40.84
N LYS A 785 29.16 -0.61 -41.38
CA LYS A 785 28.39 -0.18 -42.56
C LYS A 785 27.68 1.15 -42.33
N ILE A 786 27.05 1.35 -41.17
CA ILE A 786 26.40 2.62 -40.81
C ILE A 786 27.42 3.75 -40.65
N GLY A 787 28.59 3.47 -40.07
CA GLY A 787 29.70 4.43 -39.95
C GLY A 787 30.31 4.85 -41.29
N ASP A 788 30.41 3.94 -42.25
CA ASP A 788 30.89 4.23 -43.61
C ASP A 788 29.82 4.98 -44.45
N ASP A 789 28.52 4.65 -44.27
CA ASP A 789 27.39 5.34 -44.93
C ASP A 789 27.17 6.78 -44.41
N THR A 790 27.37 7.02 -43.11
CA THR A 790 27.28 8.36 -42.51
C THR A 790 28.43 9.27 -42.96
N LYS A 791 29.62 8.72 -43.24
CA LYS A 791 30.73 9.46 -43.87
C LYS A 791 30.48 9.81 -45.33
N ASN A 792 29.75 8.96 -46.08
CA ASN A 792 29.57 9.10 -47.53
C ASN A 792 28.26 9.79 -47.99
N LYS A 793 27.46 10.34 -47.06
CA LYS A 793 26.17 11.03 -47.32
C LYS A 793 25.19 10.20 -48.19
N ARG A 794 24.32 9.40 -47.55
CA ARG A 794 22.94 9.05 -48.01
C ARG A 794 22.25 8.07 -47.04
N LYS A 795 21.81 8.53 -45.87
CA LYS A 795 20.63 8.07 -45.10
C LYS A 795 20.62 8.75 -43.72
N GLU A 796 19.51 9.38 -43.36
CA GLU A 796 19.23 9.69 -41.95
C GLU A 796 18.88 8.37 -41.27
N TYR A 797 19.76 7.89 -40.40
CA TYR A 797 19.41 6.86 -39.42
C TYR A 797 19.08 7.59 -38.12
N ASP A 798 17.99 7.19 -37.44
CA ASP A 798 17.65 7.73 -36.13
C ASP A 798 18.83 7.56 -35.15
N VAL A 799 19.20 8.65 -34.47
CA VAL A 799 20.23 8.69 -33.42
C VAL A 799 19.96 7.61 -32.36
N ASN A 800 18.69 7.31 -32.11
CA ASN A 800 18.27 6.26 -31.20
C ASN A 800 18.72 4.86 -31.66
N PHE A 801 18.59 4.57 -32.95
CA PHE A 801 18.95 3.28 -33.53
C PHE A 801 20.47 3.04 -33.50
N ILE A 802 21.26 4.08 -33.83
CA ILE A 802 22.73 4.03 -33.71
C ILE A 802 23.13 3.81 -32.24
N GLY A 803 22.54 4.57 -31.33
CA GLY A 803 22.81 4.44 -29.90
C GLY A 803 22.45 3.05 -29.34
N SER A 804 21.39 2.42 -29.83
CA SER A 804 21.03 1.05 -29.44
C SER A 804 22.02 0.01 -29.95
N ILE A 805 22.55 0.15 -31.18
CA ILE A 805 23.61 -0.74 -31.68
C ILE A 805 24.85 -0.65 -30.79
N GLU A 806 25.30 0.57 -30.47
CA GLU A 806 26.47 0.80 -29.62
C GLU A 806 26.28 0.24 -28.20
N ARG A 807 25.11 0.48 -27.59
CA ARG A 807 24.76 -0.07 -26.28
C ARG A 807 24.74 -1.60 -26.30
N THR A 808 24.08 -2.20 -27.30
CA THR A 808 23.98 -3.66 -27.40
C THR A 808 25.35 -4.31 -27.63
N ILE A 809 26.22 -3.73 -28.47
CA ILE A 809 27.60 -4.23 -28.65
C ILE A 809 28.36 -4.18 -27.31
N LYS A 810 28.28 -3.06 -26.59
CA LYS A 810 28.95 -2.89 -25.29
C LYS A 810 28.43 -3.87 -24.23
N ILE A 811 27.14 -4.20 -24.25
CA ILE A 811 26.53 -5.22 -23.37
C ILE A 811 27.06 -6.61 -23.71
N LEU A 812 27.16 -6.97 -25.00
CA LEU A 812 27.61 -8.29 -25.44
C LEU A 812 29.13 -8.51 -25.33
N GLU A 813 29.93 -7.43 -25.37
CA GLU A 813 31.38 -7.45 -25.13
C GLU A 813 31.75 -7.61 -23.66
N LYS A 814 30.90 -7.09 -22.76
CA LYS A 814 31.01 -7.27 -21.32
C LYS A 814 30.61 -8.70 -20.92
#